data_AF-A0A5C6B3G4-F1
#
_entry.id   AF-A0A5C6B3G4-F1
#
_cell.length_a   1.000
_cell.length_b   1.000
_cell.length_c   1.000
_cell.angle_alpha   90.00
_cell.angle_beta   90.00
_cell.angle_gamma   90.00
#
_symmetry.space_group_name_H-M   'P 1'
#
loop_
_entity.id
_entity.type
_entity.pdbx_description
1 polymer ?
#
loop_
_entity_poly.entity_id
_entity_poly.type
_entity_poly.pdbx_seq_one_letter_code
_entity_poly.pdbx_strand_id
1 'polypeptide(L)'
;MPSTVDLIRRALEKKFGISEDEMRPLAEKFGLEVEKVNKRLDEAVDLLRKGLRSEAIQSISRVPNAMQAAAELEFPEVDEWHEILQFMGIPIPTTLNEDSVSQINEAIVESLPLDALMKRHRQLAIAKAPLAGRLKVLRQIGRRDAANPVWAEDIEDWEKDRLREIDQELDQAIASEDIRTVCALHTELTGQKWISTPPARLVEQASFVAEGHYQQVRENELKKIVAKMQSAFESADEAQTRKLVSLWQSRTKELKQPVAFELERRVKPIIAWLNEMGRKAAVSSQRTSAIAHLQTLMNSAASLNEIRAAHEKATQFDEPMPEDVSEQYRKLIQSDQSKKKLKSGLIFGGAGAAVLAIVVAVVTLMSSGKQQERLETAQSQLQSLVLDENWQQAQSFYERQIKPNADLAADPTIESLYLKVEGAMNVEKERAAQFRKFLEQADAEDPALIDGDLLRRAEKIALTDDELAAVEKMMQRKNQFNQTSASKITEQAMKELNAYQSELVAFTNRPADEATRQSVEGLYSRLQTLPKKYAGATPEFDKKYQELKAQTSATLRNIQQQMGQSDEYQRDSKQFATSRTLEEYRDALEAISNKATEIGLPQELKDSLQESAHWDAVALTNQWLQEIKSAVSNGVSPAEARDLLSKQKSLATKVNKNPILLRMSAEKEQLQEASGRDALLDSMFDRLKKHTLSDLIELRVSEPLNGNVEQRYFVNSTFISENRDRLTASGRVGFPVVDSVLGAVRNRSFEGTFSVTDEPQATMRWLEQQGKELRVEFLQDWEKTFVTLIANVVKRDKLDGLVKEVLVSMLIDEAAAGSEVLEEATRGTRDELKLRRSKRDNWFAARPPDSSLSADVRGLASSELMSVYAGSEERWKSLLSFAENPYQWIGMLVRVPDGPVRLLARDQLPGSDGDLLIAVESPADASKTDFVRIGRLEQGDAKLEPARSNLVPGRPVFFLAD
;
A
#
# COMPACT_ATOMS: atom_id res chain seq x y z
N MET A 1 -1.24 -46.58 32.84
CA MET A 1 -1.85 -47.92 32.68
C MET A 1 -2.73 -47.86 31.44
N PRO A 2 -3.05 -48.97 30.76
CA PRO A 2 -4.08 -48.93 29.71
C PRO A 2 -5.41 -48.42 30.28
N SER A 3 -6.15 -47.65 29.47
CA SER A 3 -7.51 -47.21 29.81
C SER A 3 -8.49 -48.39 29.75
N THR A 4 -9.75 -48.19 30.18
CA THR A 4 -10.79 -49.22 30.00
C THR A 4 -11.10 -49.44 28.53
N VAL A 5 -11.09 -48.38 27.72
CA VAL A 5 -11.26 -48.43 26.26
C VAL A 5 -10.10 -49.18 25.59
N ASP A 6 -8.85 -48.99 26.03
CA ASP A 6 -7.69 -49.77 25.53
C ASP A 6 -7.87 -51.28 25.76
N LEU A 7 -8.49 -51.66 26.89
CA LEU A 7 -8.75 -53.05 27.23
C LEU A 7 -9.94 -53.62 26.44
N ILE A 8 -10.99 -52.83 26.22
CA ILE A 8 -12.14 -53.19 25.36
C ILE A 8 -11.67 -53.42 23.93
N ARG A 9 -10.92 -52.47 23.32
CA ARG A 9 -10.36 -52.61 21.97
C ARG A 9 -9.49 -53.86 21.82
N ARG A 10 -8.62 -54.13 22.79
CA ARG A 10 -7.79 -55.35 22.82
C ARG A 10 -8.57 -56.65 23.03
N ALA A 11 -9.81 -56.59 23.53
CA ALA A 11 -10.71 -57.74 23.57
C ALA A 11 -11.39 -57.95 22.20
N LEU A 12 -11.84 -56.87 21.55
CA LEU A 12 -12.43 -56.89 20.20
C LEU A 12 -11.46 -57.41 19.13
N GLU A 13 -10.17 -57.04 19.19
CA GLU A 13 -9.14 -57.49 18.24
C GLU A 13 -8.84 -59.02 18.26
N LYS A 14 -9.42 -59.79 19.19
CA LYS A 14 -9.07 -61.21 19.39
C LYS A 14 -9.70 -62.15 18.36
N LYS A 15 -8.93 -62.47 17.33
CA LYS A 15 -9.23 -63.48 16.27
C LYS A 15 -9.67 -64.88 16.73
N PHE A 16 -9.56 -65.23 18.01
CA PHE A 16 -9.94 -66.55 18.54
C PHE A 16 -11.29 -66.58 19.27
N GLY A 17 -12.05 -65.48 19.22
CA GLY A 17 -13.36 -65.35 19.86
C GLY A 17 -13.31 -64.60 21.19
N ILE A 18 -14.45 -64.00 21.53
CA ILE A 18 -14.64 -63.15 22.71
C ILE A 18 -15.35 -63.97 23.79
N SER A 19 -14.84 -63.95 25.04
CA SER A 19 -15.44 -64.70 26.15
C SER A 19 -16.23 -63.80 27.10
N GLU A 20 -17.33 -64.34 27.64
CA GLU A 20 -18.24 -63.62 28.54
C GLU A 20 -17.54 -63.21 29.85
N ASP A 21 -16.69 -64.09 30.37
CA ASP A 21 -15.86 -63.87 31.56
C ASP A 21 -14.87 -62.69 31.41
N GLU A 22 -14.49 -62.33 30.18
CA GLU A 22 -13.59 -61.19 29.92
C GLU A 22 -14.36 -59.90 29.63
N MET A 23 -15.47 -59.97 28.88
CA MET A 23 -16.25 -58.77 28.54
C MET A 23 -17.07 -58.21 29.71
N ARG A 24 -17.63 -59.07 30.57
CA ARG A 24 -18.46 -58.65 31.71
C ARG A 24 -17.73 -57.67 32.66
N PRO A 25 -16.52 -57.94 33.18
CA PRO A 25 -15.82 -56.99 34.06
C PRO A 25 -15.37 -55.71 33.34
N LEU A 26 -15.20 -55.72 32.01
CA LEU A 26 -14.91 -54.52 31.23
C LEU A 26 -16.15 -53.63 31.09
N ALA A 27 -17.32 -54.22 30.82
CA ALA A 27 -18.60 -53.50 30.77
C ALA A 27 -18.96 -52.86 32.13
N GLU A 28 -18.81 -53.60 33.23
CA GLU A 28 -19.02 -53.09 34.59
C GLU A 28 -18.06 -51.93 34.91
N LYS A 29 -16.77 -52.05 34.56
CA LYS A 29 -15.77 -51.00 34.81
C LYS A 29 -16.03 -49.74 33.98
N PHE A 30 -16.43 -49.89 32.71
CA PHE A 30 -16.74 -48.79 31.80
C PHE A 30 -17.98 -48.02 32.27
N GLY A 31 -19.09 -48.71 32.59
CA GLY A 31 -20.29 -48.08 33.13
C GLY A 31 -20.02 -47.27 34.41
N LEU A 32 -19.21 -47.82 35.32
CA LEU A 32 -18.77 -47.13 36.54
C LEU A 32 -17.82 -45.95 36.29
N GLU A 33 -17.22 -45.81 35.11
CA GLU A 33 -16.41 -44.65 34.73
C GLU A 33 -17.27 -43.59 34.04
N VAL A 34 -18.16 -44.00 33.12
CA VAL A 34 -19.15 -43.13 32.48
C VAL A 34 -20.10 -42.49 33.49
N GLU A 35 -20.65 -43.23 34.46
CA GLU A 35 -21.57 -42.68 35.48
C GLU A 35 -20.91 -41.52 36.27
N LYS A 36 -19.63 -41.65 36.61
CA LYS A 36 -18.86 -40.63 37.33
C LYS A 36 -18.57 -39.40 36.48
N VAL A 37 -18.40 -39.58 35.17
CA VAL A 37 -18.22 -38.47 34.22
C VAL A 37 -19.55 -37.76 34.00
N ASN A 38 -20.61 -38.48 33.61
CA ASN A 38 -21.96 -37.95 33.40
C ASN A 38 -22.43 -37.11 34.60
N LYS A 39 -22.35 -37.65 35.82
CA LYS A 39 -22.73 -36.91 37.02
C LYS A 39 -22.02 -35.55 37.16
N ARG A 40 -20.73 -35.46 36.80
CA ARG A 40 -19.95 -34.22 36.89
C ARG A 40 -20.19 -33.27 35.72
N LEU A 41 -20.54 -33.79 34.55
CA LEU A 41 -21.02 -32.99 33.42
C LEU A 41 -22.38 -32.38 33.78
N ASP A 42 -23.30 -33.18 34.31
CA ASP A 42 -24.64 -32.74 34.71
C ASP A 42 -24.59 -31.71 35.86
N GLU A 43 -23.76 -31.94 36.89
CA GLU A 43 -23.48 -30.95 37.95
C GLU A 43 -22.95 -29.61 37.38
N ALA A 44 -22.20 -29.62 36.28
CA ALA A 44 -21.68 -28.43 35.63
C ALA A 44 -22.70 -27.77 34.68
N VAL A 45 -23.49 -28.53 33.93
CA VAL A 45 -24.63 -28.02 33.14
C VAL A 45 -25.65 -27.36 34.06
N ASP A 46 -25.88 -27.90 35.26
CA ASP A 46 -26.74 -27.29 36.25
C ASP A 46 -26.16 -26.00 36.86
N LEU A 47 -24.85 -25.75 36.75
CA LEU A 47 -24.24 -24.45 37.04
C LEU A 47 -24.37 -23.49 35.85
N LEU A 48 -24.20 -23.96 34.61
CA LEU A 48 -24.46 -23.17 33.39
C LEU A 48 -25.90 -22.65 33.35
N ARG A 49 -26.89 -23.50 33.66
CA ARG A 49 -28.32 -23.15 33.77
C ARG A 49 -28.61 -22.08 34.84
N LYS A 50 -27.73 -21.91 35.82
CA LYS A 50 -27.80 -20.90 36.89
C LYS A 50 -26.99 -19.63 36.55
N GLY A 51 -26.41 -19.53 35.36
CA GLY A 51 -25.53 -18.45 34.92
C GLY A 51 -24.09 -18.52 35.46
N LEU A 52 -23.77 -19.54 36.27
CA LEU A 52 -22.50 -19.69 36.99
C LEU A 52 -21.44 -20.36 36.10
N ARG A 53 -21.10 -19.70 34.99
CA ARG A 53 -20.24 -20.25 33.93
C ARG A 53 -18.80 -20.51 34.39
N SER A 54 -18.24 -19.66 35.23
CA SER A 54 -16.88 -19.84 35.78
C SER A 54 -16.81 -21.06 36.69
N GLU A 55 -17.84 -21.24 37.52
CA GLU A 55 -17.99 -22.31 38.50
C GLU A 55 -18.22 -23.66 37.81
N ALA A 56 -19.01 -23.68 36.73
CA ALA A 56 -19.19 -24.85 35.87
C ALA A 56 -17.84 -25.34 35.32
N ILE A 57 -17.12 -24.46 34.60
CA ILE A 57 -15.81 -24.75 33.99
C ILE A 57 -14.80 -25.20 35.06
N GLN A 58 -14.81 -24.59 36.25
CA GLN A 58 -13.96 -25.01 37.36
C GLN A 58 -14.34 -26.40 37.89
N SER A 59 -15.63 -26.74 38.00
CA SER A 59 -16.08 -28.06 38.48
C SER A 59 -15.60 -29.21 37.58
N ILE A 60 -15.67 -28.99 36.26
CA ILE A 60 -15.15 -29.88 35.22
C ILE A 60 -13.63 -30.03 35.33
N SER A 61 -12.92 -28.90 35.47
CA SER A 61 -11.45 -28.83 35.46
C SER A 61 -10.78 -29.41 36.71
N ARG A 62 -11.52 -29.72 37.78
CA ARG A 62 -11.01 -30.45 38.95
C ARG A 62 -10.51 -31.83 38.53
N VAL A 63 -9.29 -32.20 38.95
CA VAL A 63 -8.65 -33.48 38.61
C VAL A 63 -9.44 -34.67 39.20
N PRO A 64 -9.69 -35.76 38.45
CA PRO A 64 -9.42 -35.92 37.01
C PRO A 64 -10.39 -35.06 36.17
N ASN A 65 -9.88 -34.38 35.14
CA ASN A 65 -10.68 -33.47 34.32
C ASN A 65 -11.82 -34.24 33.63
N ALA A 66 -13.07 -33.82 33.87
CA ALA A 66 -14.24 -34.56 33.39
C ALA A 66 -14.37 -34.56 31.85
N MET A 67 -13.91 -33.52 31.16
CA MET A 67 -13.94 -33.46 29.68
C MET A 67 -12.83 -34.29 29.05
N GLN A 68 -11.67 -34.38 29.70
CA GLN A 68 -10.63 -35.31 29.27
C GLN A 68 -11.08 -36.76 29.49
N ALA A 69 -11.68 -37.07 30.64
CA ALA A 69 -12.22 -38.39 30.93
C ALA A 69 -13.39 -38.77 29.98
N ALA A 70 -14.21 -37.79 29.56
CA ALA A 70 -15.22 -37.99 28.52
C ALA A 70 -14.59 -38.43 27.19
N ALA A 71 -13.60 -37.68 26.69
CA ALA A 71 -12.89 -38.01 25.46
C ALA A 71 -12.04 -39.30 25.53
N GLU A 72 -11.65 -39.74 26.74
CA GLU A 72 -11.00 -41.04 26.98
C GLU A 72 -11.98 -42.23 27.05
N LEU A 73 -13.29 -41.96 27.14
CA LEU A 73 -14.38 -42.96 27.14
C LEU A 73 -15.13 -43.03 25.80
N GLU A 74 -14.91 -42.07 24.90
CA GLU A 74 -15.47 -42.01 23.55
C GLU A 74 -14.60 -42.83 22.55
N PHE A 75 -15.20 -43.78 21.82
CA PHE A 75 -14.48 -44.57 20.82
C PHE A 75 -15.41 -45.06 19.69
N PRO A 76 -14.97 -45.10 18.41
CA PRO A 76 -15.84 -45.47 17.29
C PRO A 76 -16.37 -46.91 17.33
N GLU A 77 -15.68 -47.82 18.03
CA GLU A 77 -16.05 -49.23 18.13
C GLU A 77 -17.11 -49.49 19.23
N VAL A 78 -17.71 -48.44 19.82
CA VAL A 78 -18.64 -48.53 20.95
C VAL A 78 -19.97 -49.21 20.60
N ASP A 79 -20.51 -48.97 19.41
CA ASP A 79 -21.77 -49.59 18.96
C ASP A 79 -21.58 -51.08 18.63
N GLU A 80 -20.49 -51.44 17.94
CA GLU A 80 -20.10 -52.84 17.71
C GLU A 80 -19.89 -53.58 19.03
N TRP A 81 -19.27 -52.91 20.01
CA TRP A 81 -19.13 -53.45 21.36
C TRP A 81 -20.48 -53.64 22.07
N HIS A 82 -21.42 -52.69 21.95
CA HIS A 82 -22.77 -52.85 22.51
C HIS A 82 -23.56 -53.99 21.85
N GLU A 83 -23.47 -54.18 20.53
CA GLU A 83 -24.05 -55.35 19.84
C GLU A 83 -23.46 -56.67 20.37
N ILE A 84 -22.14 -56.71 20.59
CA ILE A 84 -21.44 -57.88 21.16
C ILE A 84 -21.90 -58.15 22.61
N LEU A 85 -21.98 -57.12 23.47
CA LEU A 85 -22.49 -57.28 24.84
C LEU A 85 -23.94 -57.80 24.83
N GLN A 86 -24.80 -57.26 23.96
CA GLN A 86 -26.19 -57.68 23.83
C GLN A 86 -26.30 -59.14 23.35
N PHE A 87 -25.51 -59.54 22.35
CA PHE A 87 -25.45 -60.91 21.86
C PHE A 87 -24.99 -61.91 22.94
N MET A 88 -24.09 -61.47 23.82
CA MET A 88 -23.57 -62.25 24.95
C MET A 88 -24.48 -62.20 26.19
N GLY A 89 -25.60 -61.49 26.15
CA GLY A 89 -26.52 -61.35 27.30
C GLY A 89 -25.97 -60.52 28.46
N ILE A 90 -24.89 -59.76 28.24
CA ILE A 90 -24.29 -58.87 29.23
C ILE A 90 -25.09 -57.55 29.23
N PRO A 91 -25.45 -56.97 30.39
CA PRO A 91 -26.10 -55.67 30.44
C PRO A 91 -25.28 -54.58 29.76
N ILE A 92 -25.88 -53.88 28.81
CA ILE A 92 -25.26 -52.75 28.10
C ILE A 92 -25.03 -51.61 29.13
N PRO A 93 -23.81 -51.04 29.23
CA PRO A 93 -23.52 -49.94 30.15
C PRO A 93 -24.23 -48.65 29.72
N THR A 94 -24.34 -47.68 30.63
CA THR A 94 -24.83 -46.33 30.29
C THR A 94 -23.85 -45.60 29.38
N THR A 95 -24.37 -44.89 28.39
CA THR A 95 -23.60 -44.03 27.47
C THR A 95 -23.23 -42.68 28.08
N LEU A 96 -22.25 -42.01 27.47
CA LEU A 96 -21.82 -40.66 27.81
C LEU A 96 -22.94 -39.65 27.49
N ASN A 97 -23.13 -38.63 28.32
CA ASN A 97 -24.12 -37.58 28.08
C ASN A 97 -23.56 -36.52 27.11
N GLU A 98 -23.59 -36.82 25.82
CA GLU A 98 -23.10 -35.96 24.72
C GLU A 98 -23.71 -34.55 24.72
N ASP A 99 -25.01 -34.42 25.03
CA ASP A 99 -25.66 -33.11 25.17
C ASP A 99 -24.99 -32.25 26.25
N SER A 100 -24.63 -32.84 27.39
CA SER A 100 -23.92 -32.15 28.46
C SER A 100 -22.47 -31.82 28.06
N VAL A 101 -21.76 -32.72 27.36
CA VAL A 101 -20.41 -32.46 26.80
C VAL A 101 -20.44 -31.26 25.83
N SER A 102 -21.45 -31.20 24.96
CA SER A 102 -21.62 -30.15 23.95
C SER A 102 -21.87 -28.77 24.59
N GLN A 103 -22.86 -28.66 25.49
CA GLN A 103 -23.16 -27.43 26.24
C GLN A 103 -21.94 -26.91 27.02
N ILE A 104 -21.11 -27.82 27.52
CA ILE A 104 -19.88 -27.49 28.25
C ILE A 104 -18.79 -26.96 27.31
N ASN A 105 -18.56 -27.61 26.16
CA ASN A 105 -17.60 -27.14 25.17
C ASN A 105 -17.96 -25.75 24.64
N GLU A 106 -19.23 -25.50 24.33
CA GLU A 106 -19.73 -24.19 23.92
C GLU A 106 -19.44 -23.12 24.99
N ALA A 107 -19.81 -23.39 26.25
CA ALA A 107 -19.55 -22.46 27.35
C ALA A 107 -18.05 -22.19 27.62
N ILE A 108 -17.18 -23.18 27.38
CA ILE A 108 -15.72 -23.00 27.45
C ILE A 108 -15.26 -22.06 26.33
N VAL A 109 -15.64 -22.33 25.07
CA VAL A 109 -15.25 -21.52 23.91
C VAL A 109 -15.72 -20.07 24.04
N GLU A 110 -16.95 -19.84 24.49
CA GLU A 110 -17.48 -18.49 24.75
C GLU A 110 -16.70 -17.72 25.83
N SER A 111 -16.09 -18.41 26.80
CA SER A 111 -15.42 -17.77 27.94
C SER A 111 -14.00 -17.26 27.62
N LEU A 112 -13.30 -17.85 26.65
CA LEU A 112 -11.90 -17.55 26.33
C LEU A 112 -11.61 -16.05 26.06
N PRO A 113 -12.45 -15.29 25.32
CA PRO A 113 -12.21 -13.86 25.09
C PRO A 113 -12.37 -12.99 26.34
N LEU A 114 -13.27 -13.39 27.26
CA LEU A 114 -13.51 -12.67 28.52
C LEU A 114 -12.32 -12.85 29.47
N ASP A 115 -11.78 -14.06 29.53
CA ASP A 115 -10.68 -14.42 30.39
C ASP A 115 -9.38 -13.67 30.05
N ALA A 116 -9.15 -13.40 28.75
CA ALA A 116 -8.06 -12.52 28.28
C ALA A 116 -8.23 -11.06 28.73
N LEU A 117 -9.46 -10.51 28.67
CA LEU A 117 -9.77 -9.16 29.16
C LEU A 117 -9.62 -9.07 30.69
N MET A 118 -10.07 -10.10 31.43
CA MET A 118 -9.94 -10.18 32.89
C MET A 118 -8.47 -10.26 33.34
N LYS A 119 -7.63 -11.05 32.65
CA LYS A 119 -6.18 -11.08 32.87
C LYS A 119 -5.56 -9.70 32.61
N ARG A 120 -5.91 -9.03 31.52
CA ARG A 120 -5.46 -7.65 31.20
C ARG A 120 -5.91 -6.63 32.26
N HIS A 121 -7.14 -6.72 32.75
CA HIS A 121 -7.66 -5.82 33.77
C HIS A 121 -6.88 -5.97 35.10
N ARG A 122 -6.64 -7.21 35.54
CA ARG A 122 -5.80 -7.51 36.72
C ARG A 122 -4.37 -7.00 36.54
N GLN A 123 -3.77 -7.17 35.36
CA GLN A 123 -2.43 -6.62 35.04
C GLN A 123 -2.39 -5.09 35.15
N LEU A 124 -3.38 -4.38 34.58
CA LEU A 124 -3.46 -2.91 34.66
C LEU A 124 -3.67 -2.39 36.09
N ALA A 125 -4.44 -3.12 36.91
CA ALA A 125 -4.60 -2.81 38.33
C ALA A 125 -3.29 -3.01 39.12
N ILE A 126 -2.59 -4.13 38.93
CA ILE A 126 -1.29 -4.42 39.57
C ILE A 126 -0.23 -3.40 39.15
N ALA A 127 -0.19 -3.04 37.87
CA ALA A 127 0.72 -2.02 37.32
C ALA A 127 0.34 -0.57 37.69
N LYS A 128 -0.76 -0.35 38.44
CA LYS A 128 -1.30 0.96 38.80
C LYS A 128 -1.47 1.90 37.60
N ALA A 129 -1.95 1.36 36.48
CA ALA A 129 -2.16 2.13 35.26
C ALA A 129 -3.22 3.24 35.45
N PRO A 130 -3.14 4.36 34.70
CA PRO A 130 -4.10 5.47 34.78
C PRO A 130 -5.55 5.02 34.62
N LEU A 131 -6.46 5.67 35.35
CA LEU A 131 -7.87 5.23 35.49
C LEU A 131 -8.56 5.09 34.13
N ALA A 132 -8.41 6.06 33.22
CA ALA A 132 -8.91 5.97 31.84
C ALA A 132 -8.48 4.69 31.10
N GLY A 133 -7.23 4.26 31.30
CA GLY A 133 -6.67 3.04 30.71
C GLY A 133 -7.28 1.77 31.30
N ARG A 134 -7.56 1.74 32.61
CA ARG A 134 -8.24 0.61 33.26
C ARG A 134 -9.73 0.55 32.88
N LEU A 135 -10.42 1.69 32.99
CA LEU A 135 -11.82 1.88 32.66
C LEU A 135 -12.13 1.50 31.20
N LYS A 136 -11.21 1.76 30.26
CA LYS A 136 -11.31 1.28 28.87
C LYS A 136 -11.38 -0.24 28.75
N VAL A 137 -10.69 -1.01 29.60
CA VAL A 137 -10.77 -2.48 29.63
C VAL A 137 -11.98 -2.97 30.42
N LEU A 138 -12.33 -2.30 31.53
CA LEU A 138 -13.55 -2.60 32.29
C LEU A 138 -14.82 -2.44 31.43
N ARG A 139 -14.92 -1.35 30.66
CA ARG A 139 -15.98 -1.16 29.64
C ARG A 139 -15.92 -2.14 28.47
N GLN A 140 -14.83 -2.89 28.27
CA GLN A 140 -14.78 -4.02 27.33
C GLN A 140 -15.29 -5.32 27.97
N ILE A 141 -15.01 -5.52 29.26
CA ILE A 141 -15.53 -6.63 30.07
C ILE A 141 -17.06 -6.54 30.16
N GLY A 142 -17.61 -5.42 30.66
CA GLY A 142 -19.07 -5.24 30.79
C GLY A 142 -19.86 -5.26 29.48
N ARG A 143 -19.21 -5.12 28.31
CA ARG A 143 -19.84 -5.32 26.98
C ARG A 143 -19.83 -6.78 26.52
N ARG A 144 -18.96 -7.61 27.09
CA ARG A 144 -18.86 -9.06 26.81
C ARG A 144 -19.65 -9.89 27.83
N ASP A 145 -19.70 -9.43 29.08
CA ASP A 145 -20.47 -10.01 30.18
C ASP A 145 -21.59 -9.05 30.60
N ALA A 146 -22.46 -8.69 29.65
CA ALA A 146 -23.54 -7.72 29.87
C ALA A 146 -24.71 -8.25 30.73
N ALA A 147 -24.68 -9.54 31.10
CA ALA A 147 -25.64 -10.16 32.01
C ALA A 147 -25.29 -9.93 33.50
N ASN A 148 -24.05 -9.52 33.79
CA ASN A 148 -23.53 -9.34 35.14
C ASN A 148 -23.62 -7.86 35.56
N PRO A 149 -24.52 -7.48 36.50
CA PRO A 149 -24.76 -6.08 36.86
C PRO A 149 -23.56 -5.43 37.57
N VAL A 150 -22.69 -6.21 38.21
CA VAL A 150 -21.52 -5.71 38.96
C VAL A 150 -20.60 -4.87 38.07
N TRP A 151 -20.48 -5.23 36.78
CA TRP A 151 -19.68 -4.44 35.84
C TRP A 151 -20.29 -3.07 35.54
N ALA A 152 -21.62 -2.91 35.58
CA ALA A 152 -22.25 -1.62 35.39
C ALA A 152 -22.00 -0.71 36.60
N GLU A 153 -22.10 -1.26 37.82
CA GLU A 153 -21.81 -0.58 39.08
C GLU A 153 -20.33 -0.14 39.16
N ASP A 154 -19.38 -1.06 38.91
CA ASP A 154 -17.94 -0.77 38.85
C ASP A 154 -17.61 0.31 37.81
N ILE A 155 -18.24 0.27 36.62
CA ILE A 155 -18.04 1.28 35.56
C ILE A 155 -18.59 2.63 36.02
N GLU A 156 -19.78 2.69 36.60
CA GLU A 156 -20.41 3.94 37.01
C GLU A 156 -19.58 4.67 38.08
N ASP A 157 -19.05 3.95 39.07
CA ASP A 157 -18.21 4.54 40.12
C ASP A 157 -16.83 4.96 39.60
N TRP A 158 -16.20 4.16 38.73
CA TRP A 158 -14.94 4.55 38.10
C TRP A 158 -15.10 5.72 37.12
N GLU A 159 -16.29 5.90 36.55
CA GLU A 159 -16.63 7.10 35.76
C GLU A 159 -16.79 8.35 36.64
N LYS A 160 -17.46 8.25 37.80
CA LYS A 160 -17.54 9.36 38.77
C LYS A 160 -16.15 9.81 39.25
N ASP A 161 -15.24 8.86 39.46
CA ASP A 161 -13.85 9.14 39.80
C ASP A 161 -13.10 9.76 38.61
N ARG A 162 -13.22 9.20 37.40
CA ARG A 162 -12.54 9.75 36.21
C ARG A 162 -13.03 11.15 35.85
N LEU A 163 -14.31 11.48 36.06
CA LEU A 163 -14.82 12.84 35.85
C LEU A 163 -14.21 13.86 36.82
N ARG A 164 -13.81 13.44 38.04
CA ARG A 164 -13.06 14.28 39.00
C ARG A 164 -11.58 14.41 38.64
N GLU A 165 -10.98 13.39 38.02
CA GLU A 165 -9.64 13.52 37.40
C GLU A 165 -9.69 14.50 36.21
N ILE A 166 -10.68 14.36 35.31
CA ILE A 166 -10.83 15.21 34.12
C ILE A 166 -11.03 16.69 34.47
N ASP A 167 -11.78 17.02 35.52
CA ASP A 167 -11.94 18.39 36.03
C ASP A 167 -10.57 19.03 36.37
N GLN A 168 -9.72 18.29 37.10
CA GLN A 168 -8.38 18.73 37.51
C GLN A 168 -7.40 18.76 36.34
N GLU A 169 -7.40 17.74 35.48
CA GLU A 169 -6.58 17.69 34.27
C GLU A 169 -6.95 18.81 33.28
N LEU A 170 -8.24 19.18 33.18
CA LEU A 170 -8.73 20.26 32.32
C LEU A 170 -8.33 21.64 32.83
N ASP A 171 -8.56 21.94 34.11
CA ASP A 171 -8.13 23.21 34.71
C ASP A 171 -6.60 23.36 34.64
N GLN A 172 -5.84 22.30 34.87
CA GLN A 172 -4.37 22.31 34.73
C GLN A 172 -3.93 22.50 33.27
N ALA A 173 -4.56 21.83 32.31
CA ALA A 173 -4.23 21.95 30.89
C ALA A 173 -4.56 23.35 30.34
N ILE A 174 -5.68 23.95 30.78
CA ILE A 174 -6.03 25.34 30.44
C ILE A 174 -5.02 26.32 31.07
N ALA A 175 -4.68 26.15 32.35
CA ALA A 175 -3.71 27.02 33.04
C ALA A 175 -2.26 26.90 32.56
N SER A 176 -1.92 25.84 31.80
CA SER A 176 -0.61 25.62 31.19
C SER A 176 -0.59 25.76 29.66
N GLU A 177 -1.72 26.19 29.06
CA GLU A 177 -1.92 26.26 27.62
C GLU A 177 -1.68 24.94 26.85
N ASP A 178 -1.77 23.78 27.52
CA ASP A 178 -1.69 22.45 26.88
C ASP A 178 -3.00 22.08 26.18
N ILE A 179 -3.21 22.76 25.06
CA ILE A 179 -4.26 22.53 24.08
C ILE A 179 -4.36 21.05 23.65
N ARG A 180 -3.26 20.27 23.64
CA ARG A 180 -3.32 18.85 23.24
C ARG A 180 -4.08 18.03 24.26
N THR A 181 -3.79 18.25 25.54
CA THR A 181 -4.51 17.62 26.64
C THR A 181 -5.96 18.10 26.67
N VAL A 182 -6.24 19.41 26.50
CA VAL A 182 -7.64 19.91 26.41
C VAL A 182 -8.43 19.24 25.27
N CYS A 183 -7.85 19.10 24.07
CA CYS A 183 -8.52 18.43 22.94
C CYS A 183 -8.73 16.93 23.21
N ALA A 184 -7.80 16.26 23.90
CA ALA A 184 -7.94 14.86 24.31
C ALA A 184 -9.08 14.68 25.32
N LEU A 185 -9.15 15.54 26.36
CA LEU A 185 -10.20 15.52 27.38
C LEU A 185 -11.58 15.84 26.79
N HIS A 186 -11.68 16.83 25.90
CA HIS A 186 -12.90 17.10 25.14
C HIS A 186 -13.37 15.85 24.36
N THR A 187 -12.44 15.11 23.76
CA THR A 187 -12.74 13.87 23.03
C THR A 187 -13.11 12.71 23.98
N GLU A 188 -12.55 12.66 25.19
CA GLU A 188 -12.94 11.69 26.23
C GLU A 188 -14.37 11.95 26.74
N LEU A 189 -14.69 13.22 27.00
CA LEU A 189 -16.02 13.68 27.46
C LEU A 189 -17.11 13.47 26.40
N THR A 190 -16.84 13.77 25.12
CA THR A 190 -17.86 13.73 24.05
C THR A 190 -17.93 12.43 23.25
N GLY A 191 -16.82 11.71 23.10
CA GLY A 191 -16.72 10.54 22.22
C GLY A 191 -17.05 9.19 22.87
N GLN A 192 -17.36 9.17 24.17
CA GLN A 192 -17.56 7.92 24.93
C GLN A 192 -19.01 7.81 25.43
N LYS A 193 -19.55 6.58 25.40
CA LYS A 193 -20.83 6.28 26.07
C LYS A 193 -20.58 6.13 27.56
N TRP A 194 -20.66 7.24 28.28
CA TRP A 194 -20.69 7.30 29.74
C TRP A 194 -22.03 6.77 30.28
N ILE A 195 -22.00 6.08 31.42
CA ILE A 195 -23.16 5.77 32.27
C ILE A 195 -23.42 6.98 33.18
N SER A 196 -22.37 7.50 33.83
CA SER A 196 -22.42 8.77 34.56
C SER A 196 -22.30 9.94 33.59
N THR A 197 -23.43 10.56 33.22
CA THR A 197 -23.49 11.73 32.32
C THR A 197 -22.48 12.82 32.75
N PRO A 198 -21.53 13.20 31.89
CA PRO A 198 -20.53 14.22 32.24
C PRO A 198 -21.18 15.57 32.57
N PRO A 199 -20.71 16.28 33.62
CA PRO A 199 -21.18 17.62 33.95
C PRO A 199 -21.11 18.58 32.76
N ALA A 200 -22.23 19.23 32.40
CA ALA A 200 -22.32 20.11 31.24
C ALA A 200 -21.22 21.19 31.21
N ARG A 201 -20.89 21.77 32.37
CA ARG A 201 -19.77 22.72 32.52
C ARG A 201 -18.45 22.17 31.98
N LEU A 202 -18.09 20.92 32.25
CA LEU A 202 -16.82 20.34 31.78
C LEU A 202 -16.81 20.21 30.26
N VAL A 203 -17.94 19.79 29.68
CA VAL A 203 -18.12 19.67 28.23
C VAL A 203 -18.05 21.05 27.56
N GLU A 204 -18.73 22.06 28.12
CA GLU A 204 -18.70 23.45 27.66
C GLU A 204 -17.28 24.05 27.77
N GLN A 205 -16.63 23.93 28.93
CA GLN A 205 -15.31 24.48 29.21
C GLN A 205 -14.23 23.85 28.30
N ALA A 206 -14.26 22.53 28.11
CA ALA A 206 -13.35 21.84 27.21
C ALA A 206 -13.66 22.13 25.72
N SER A 207 -14.94 22.17 25.34
CA SER A 207 -15.35 22.42 23.94
C SER A 207 -15.04 23.84 23.49
N PHE A 208 -15.20 24.85 24.35
CA PHE A 208 -14.89 26.24 24.02
C PHE A 208 -13.41 26.42 23.63
N VAL A 209 -12.50 25.87 24.45
CA VAL A 209 -11.05 25.96 24.21
C VAL A 209 -10.62 25.08 23.02
N ALA A 210 -11.18 23.86 22.90
CA ALA A 210 -10.87 22.97 21.79
C ALA A 210 -11.38 23.53 20.44
N GLU A 211 -12.60 24.05 20.37
CA GLU A 211 -13.18 24.70 19.18
C GLU A 211 -12.38 25.95 18.78
N GLY A 212 -11.95 26.77 19.75
CA GLY A 212 -11.07 27.91 19.48
C GLY A 212 -9.74 27.51 18.83
N HIS A 213 -9.11 26.45 19.32
CA HIS A 213 -7.91 25.87 18.69
C HIS A 213 -8.23 25.27 17.30
N TYR A 214 -9.31 24.51 17.14
CA TYR A 214 -9.69 23.96 15.83
C TYR A 214 -9.95 25.06 14.79
N GLN A 215 -10.53 26.19 15.20
CA GLN A 215 -10.69 27.37 14.35
C GLN A 215 -9.31 27.96 13.97
N GLN A 216 -8.41 28.14 14.93
CA GLN A 216 -7.05 28.63 14.67
C GLN A 216 -6.23 27.70 13.75
N VAL A 217 -6.36 26.37 13.90
CA VAL A 217 -5.73 25.38 13.01
C VAL A 217 -6.29 25.49 11.60
N ARG A 218 -7.61 25.52 11.43
CA ARG A 218 -8.26 25.67 10.12
C ARG A 218 -7.90 27.00 9.45
N GLU A 219 -7.83 28.10 10.21
CA GLU A 219 -7.39 29.40 9.69
C GLU A 219 -5.91 29.36 9.25
N ASN A 220 -5.05 28.62 9.95
CA ASN A 220 -3.66 28.39 9.57
C ASN A 220 -3.51 27.43 8.37
N GLU A 221 -4.42 26.49 8.15
CA GLU A 221 -4.52 25.71 6.92
C GLU A 221 -4.99 26.59 5.74
N LEU A 222 -6.01 27.42 5.94
CA LEU A 222 -6.45 28.41 4.95
C LEU A 222 -5.31 29.36 4.58
N LYS A 223 -4.53 29.88 5.54
CA LYS A 223 -3.32 30.69 5.27
C LYS A 223 -2.31 29.96 4.37
N LYS A 224 -2.07 28.67 4.59
CA LYS A 224 -1.20 27.83 3.74
C LYS A 224 -1.79 27.63 2.34
N ILE A 225 -3.11 27.44 2.23
CA ILE A 225 -3.81 27.33 0.95
C ILE A 225 -3.71 28.65 0.16
N VAL A 226 -3.96 29.81 0.78
CA VAL A 226 -3.80 31.13 0.12
C VAL A 226 -2.36 31.35 -0.37
N ALA A 227 -1.35 30.98 0.41
CA ALA A 227 0.05 31.10 -0.01
C ALA A 227 0.35 30.22 -1.25
N LYS A 228 -0.15 28.98 -1.29
CA LYS A 228 -0.04 28.12 -2.47
C LYS A 228 -0.83 28.66 -3.67
N MET A 229 -2.01 29.22 -3.45
CA MET A 229 -2.84 29.84 -4.49
C MET A 229 -2.14 31.05 -5.11
N GLN A 230 -1.52 31.90 -4.30
CA GLN A 230 -0.76 33.05 -4.80
C GLN A 230 0.46 32.58 -5.61
N SER A 231 1.23 31.60 -5.12
CA SER A 231 2.36 31.05 -5.88
C SER A 231 1.93 30.43 -7.21
N ALA A 232 0.81 29.69 -7.26
CA ALA A 232 0.27 29.11 -8.50
C ALA A 232 -0.27 30.18 -9.48
N PHE A 233 -0.86 31.24 -8.95
CA PHE A 233 -1.33 32.39 -9.72
C PHE A 233 -0.16 33.22 -10.29
N GLU A 234 0.89 33.43 -9.50
CA GLU A 234 2.13 34.12 -9.90
C GLU A 234 2.92 33.31 -10.95
N SER A 235 2.85 31.98 -10.91
CA SER A 235 3.38 31.10 -11.96
C SER A 235 2.42 30.85 -13.13
N ALA A 236 1.24 31.48 -13.14
CA ALA A 236 0.16 31.31 -14.11
C ALA A 236 -0.31 29.84 -14.33
N ASP A 237 -0.16 28.97 -13.33
CA ASP A 237 -0.62 27.57 -13.39
C ASP A 237 -2.13 27.50 -13.14
N GLU A 238 -2.90 27.47 -14.22
CA GLU A 238 -4.36 27.40 -14.15
C GLU A 238 -4.86 26.10 -13.49
N ALA A 239 -4.21 24.96 -13.73
CA ALA A 239 -4.66 23.66 -13.25
C ALA A 239 -4.46 23.52 -11.73
N GLN A 240 -3.28 23.88 -11.22
CA GLN A 240 -3.01 23.92 -9.79
C GLN A 240 -3.87 25.00 -9.11
N THR A 241 -4.05 26.16 -9.73
CA THR A 241 -4.92 27.22 -9.17
C THR A 241 -6.38 26.77 -9.08
N ARG A 242 -6.91 26.05 -10.08
CA ARG A 242 -8.25 25.43 -10.01
C ARG A 242 -8.36 24.41 -8.86
N LYS A 243 -7.41 23.48 -8.73
CA LYS A 243 -7.38 22.47 -7.64
C LYS A 243 -7.30 23.12 -6.25
N LEU A 244 -6.60 24.25 -6.11
CA LEU A 244 -6.50 24.98 -4.85
C LEU A 244 -7.74 25.86 -4.56
N VAL A 245 -8.40 26.43 -5.57
CA VAL A 245 -9.66 27.18 -5.39
C VAL A 245 -10.82 26.26 -4.98
N SER A 246 -10.93 25.05 -5.52
CA SER A 246 -11.94 24.09 -5.06
C SER A 246 -11.66 23.59 -3.63
N LEU A 247 -10.40 23.32 -3.29
CA LEU A 247 -9.97 22.98 -1.93
C LEU A 247 -10.29 24.11 -0.93
N TRP A 248 -10.02 25.36 -1.31
CA TRP A 248 -10.41 26.54 -0.55
C TRP A 248 -11.93 26.56 -0.32
N GLN A 249 -12.73 26.45 -1.39
CA GLN A 249 -14.19 26.48 -1.30
C GLN A 249 -14.75 25.37 -0.39
N SER A 250 -14.19 24.15 -0.43
CA SER A 250 -14.56 23.07 0.51
C SER A 250 -14.25 23.46 1.95
N ARG A 251 -13.00 23.84 2.25
CA ARG A 251 -12.59 24.20 3.62
C ARG A 251 -13.31 25.42 4.19
N THR A 252 -13.76 26.34 3.34
CA THR A 252 -14.60 27.47 3.79
C THR A 252 -16.05 27.07 4.10
N LYS A 253 -16.61 26.03 3.48
CA LYS A 253 -17.94 25.49 3.83
C LYS A 253 -17.93 24.73 5.16
N GLU A 254 -16.77 24.21 5.57
CA GLU A 254 -16.59 23.47 6.82
C GLU A 254 -16.46 24.39 8.06
N LEU A 255 -16.40 25.73 7.88
CA LEU A 255 -16.28 26.70 8.96
C LEU A 255 -17.65 27.18 9.48
N LYS A 256 -17.82 27.18 10.81
CA LYS A 256 -19.00 27.74 11.50
C LYS A 256 -19.00 29.28 11.56
N GLN A 257 -17.88 29.92 11.21
CA GLN A 257 -17.68 31.37 11.29
C GLN A 257 -17.17 31.91 9.94
N PRO A 258 -17.39 33.21 9.64
CA PRO A 258 -16.83 33.85 8.45
C PRO A 258 -15.31 33.74 8.38
N VAL A 259 -14.78 33.66 7.17
CA VAL A 259 -13.34 33.64 6.90
C VAL A 259 -12.73 35.01 7.25
N ALA A 260 -11.50 35.02 7.78
CA ALA A 260 -10.76 36.24 8.03
C ALA A 260 -10.61 37.10 6.75
N PHE A 261 -11.07 38.35 6.81
CA PHE A 261 -11.22 39.26 5.66
C PHE A 261 -9.96 39.40 4.79
N GLU A 262 -8.77 39.45 5.39
CA GLU A 262 -7.50 39.55 4.64
C GLU A 262 -7.18 38.31 3.80
N LEU A 263 -7.72 37.13 4.12
CA LEU A 263 -7.59 35.93 3.30
C LEU A 263 -8.55 35.99 2.10
N GLU A 264 -9.82 36.35 2.32
CA GLU A 264 -10.80 36.54 1.24
C GLU A 264 -10.32 37.60 0.23
N ARG A 265 -9.80 38.72 0.74
CA ARG A 265 -9.23 39.82 -0.06
C ARG A 265 -8.06 39.37 -0.95
N ARG A 266 -7.22 38.44 -0.48
CA ARG A 266 -6.11 37.84 -1.26
C ARG A 266 -6.59 36.81 -2.29
N VAL A 267 -7.66 36.07 -2.00
CA VAL A 267 -8.22 35.03 -2.88
C VAL A 267 -9.08 35.60 -4.01
N LYS A 268 -9.82 36.68 -3.75
CA LYS A 268 -10.75 37.31 -4.70
C LYS A 268 -10.18 37.60 -6.11
N PRO A 269 -8.96 38.18 -6.30
CA PRO A 269 -8.40 38.38 -7.64
C PRO A 269 -8.05 37.06 -8.34
N ILE A 270 -7.65 36.02 -7.61
CA ILE A 270 -7.28 34.71 -8.15
C ILE A 270 -8.51 34.00 -8.75
N ILE A 271 -9.64 34.06 -8.04
CA ILE A 271 -10.93 33.54 -8.53
C ILE A 271 -11.41 34.34 -9.76
N ALA A 272 -11.26 35.66 -9.75
CA ALA A 272 -11.60 36.49 -10.90
C ALA A 272 -10.75 36.15 -12.15
N TRP A 273 -9.45 35.88 -11.97
CA TRP A 273 -8.59 35.42 -13.04
C TRP A 273 -8.98 34.04 -13.58
N LEU A 274 -9.29 33.06 -12.74
CA LEU A 274 -9.78 31.75 -13.20
C LEU A 274 -11.07 31.85 -14.00
N ASN A 275 -12.00 32.72 -13.60
CA ASN A 275 -13.23 32.96 -14.35
C ASN A 275 -12.95 33.57 -15.73
N GLU A 276 -11.97 34.48 -15.83
CA GLU A 276 -11.51 35.06 -17.10
C GLU A 276 -10.78 34.02 -17.97
N MET A 277 -9.94 33.15 -17.40
CA MET A 277 -9.31 32.05 -18.15
C MET A 277 -10.37 31.05 -18.64
N GLY A 278 -11.35 30.69 -17.81
CA GLY A 278 -12.51 29.89 -18.22
C GLY A 278 -13.30 30.52 -19.36
N ARG A 279 -13.50 31.85 -19.33
CA ARG A 279 -14.15 32.59 -20.42
C ARG A 279 -13.34 32.52 -21.72
N LYS A 280 -12.02 32.69 -21.66
CA LYS A 280 -11.11 32.55 -22.83
C LYS A 280 -11.07 31.11 -23.36
N ALA A 281 -11.02 30.12 -22.48
CA ALA A 281 -11.05 28.70 -22.84
C ALA A 281 -12.36 28.33 -23.54
N ALA A 282 -13.51 28.84 -23.07
CA ALA A 282 -14.80 28.64 -23.72
C ALA A 282 -14.83 29.24 -25.14
N VAL A 283 -14.33 30.48 -25.32
CA VAL A 283 -14.21 31.12 -26.66
C VAL A 283 -13.24 30.35 -27.56
N SER A 284 -12.09 29.90 -27.03
CA SER A 284 -11.12 29.10 -27.78
C SER A 284 -11.68 27.74 -28.18
N SER A 285 -12.47 27.09 -27.32
CA SER A 285 -13.19 25.85 -27.64
C SER A 285 -14.24 26.06 -28.73
N GLN A 286 -15.02 27.15 -28.66
CA GLN A 286 -15.97 27.53 -29.73
C GLN A 286 -15.27 27.79 -31.07
N ARG A 287 -14.13 28.49 -31.07
CA ARG A 287 -13.28 28.71 -32.25
C ARG A 287 -12.71 27.39 -32.80
N THR A 288 -12.21 26.52 -31.92
CA THR A 288 -11.69 25.19 -32.29
C THR A 288 -12.79 24.32 -32.91
N SER A 289 -14.00 24.34 -32.35
CA SER A 289 -15.17 23.65 -32.90
C SER A 289 -15.59 24.21 -34.27
N ALA A 290 -15.58 25.54 -34.45
CA ALA A 290 -15.85 26.17 -35.75
C ALA A 290 -14.78 25.80 -36.82
N ILE A 291 -13.51 25.76 -36.43
CA ILE A 291 -12.39 25.34 -37.30
C ILE A 291 -12.50 23.85 -37.64
N ALA A 292 -12.78 22.99 -36.66
CA ALA A 292 -12.99 21.56 -36.88
C ALA A 292 -14.20 21.28 -37.77
N HIS A 293 -15.29 22.04 -37.63
CA HIS A 293 -16.45 21.97 -38.52
C HIS A 293 -16.10 22.38 -39.96
N LEU A 294 -15.33 23.46 -40.14
CA LEU A 294 -14.80 23.87 -41.44
C LEU A 294 -13.89 22.78 -42.05
N GLN A 295 -12.94 22.23 -41.29
CA GLN A 295 -12.10 21.10 -41.72
C GLN A 295 -12.95 19.87 -42.11
N THR A 296 -14.00 19.55 -41.35
CA THR A 296 -14.91 18.43 -41.65
C THR A 296 -15.68 18.66 -42.96
N LEU A 297 -16.12 19.90 -43.24
CA LEU A 297 -16.76 20.26 -44.50
C LEU A 297 -15.77 20.28 -45.68
N MET A 298 -14.51 20.64 -45.44
CA MET A 298 -13.43 20.59 -46.45
C MET A 298 -12.96 19.16 -46.76
N ASN A 299 -13.10 18.24 -45.80
CA ASN A 299 -12.75 16.82 -45.94
C ASN A 299 -13.91 15.93 -46.43
N SER A 300 -15.11 16.50 -46.60
CA SER A 300 -16.29 15.81 -47.12
C SER A 300 -16.74 16.41 -48.45
N ALA A 301 -17.66 15.74 -49.16
CA ALA A 301 -18.17 16.19 -50.46
C ALA A 301 -19.19 17.35 -50.36
N ALA A 302 -18.98 18.28 -49.43
CA ALA A 302 -19.83 19.45 -49.22
C ALA A 302 -19.68 20.46 -50.38
N SER A 303 -20.71 21.29 -50.60
CA SER A 303 -20.65 22.30 -51.65
C SER A 303 -19.72 23.45 -51.27
N LEU A 304 -19.15 24.10 -52.29
CA LEU A 304 -18.23 25.23 -52.12
C LEU A 304 -18.91 26.44 -51.42
N ASN A 305 -20.24 26.50 -51.39
CA ASN A 305 -20.99 27.51 -50.63
C ASN A 305 -21.09 27.16 -49.13
N GLU A 306 -21.26 25.90 -48.76
CA GLU A 306 -21.27 25.45 -47.37
C GLU A 306 -19.88 25.61 -46.73
N ILE A 307 -18.82 25.29 -47.48
CA ILE A 307 -17.43 25.51 -47.06
C ILE A 307 -17.15 27.02 -46.85
N ARG A 308 -17.70 27.91 -47.68
CA ARG A 308 -17.63 29.37 -47.47
C ARG A 308 -18.37 29.84 -46.22
N ALA A 309 -19.59 29.35 -45.97
CA ALA A 309 -20.37 29.71 -44.79
C ALA A 309 -19.72 29.20 -43.48
N ALA A 310 -19.04 28.05 -43.52
CA ALA A 310 -18.22 27.56 -42.42
C ALA A 310 -16.95 28.39 -42.21
N HIS A 311 -16.30 28.84 -43.30
CA HIS A 311 -15.15 29.74 -43.24
C HIS A 311 -15.53 31.08 -42.58
N GLU A 312 -16.66 31.68 -42.96
CA GLU A 312 -17.16 32.93 -42.37
C GLU A 312 -17.34 32.80 -40.85
N LYS A 313 -17.95 31.70 -40.38
CA LYS A 313 -18.06 31.36 -38.94
C LYS A 313 -16.72 31.09 -38.26
N ALA A 314 -15.72 30.54 -38.96
CA ALA A 314 -14.38 30.37 -38.42
C ALA A 314 -13.60 31.71 -38.31
N THR A 315 -13.95 32.71 -39.12
CA THR A 315 -13.34 34.05 -39.12
C THR A 315 -14.03 35.09 -38.24
N GLN A 316 -15.11 34.75 -37.53
CA GLN A 316 -15.84 35.68 -36.65
C GLN A 316 -15.12 36.01 -35.32
N PHE A 317 -13.94 35.44 -35.08
CA PHE A 317 -13.16 35.59 -33.84
C PHE A 317 -11.94 36.48 -34.09
N ASP A 318 -11.54 37.30 -33.11
CA ASP A 318 -10.47 38.30 -33.26
C ASP A 318 -9.07 37.74 -33.56
N GLU A 319 -8.84 36.43 -33.33
CA GLU A 319 -7.56 35.77 -33.58
C GLU A 319 -7.58 35.01 -34.92
N PRO A 320 -6.63 35.28 -35.85
CA PRO A 320 -6.65 34.75 -37.21
C PRO A 320 -6.69 33.22 -37.25
N MET A 321 -7.36 32.68 -38.27
CA MET A 321 -7.47 31.23 -38.48
C MET A 321 -6.08 30.60 -38.72
N PRO A 322 -5.79 29.39 -38.18
CA PRO A 322 -4.51 28.71 -38.36
C PRO A 322 -4.05 28.67 -39.82
N GLU A 323 -2.74 28.90 -40.03
CA GLU A 323 -2.21 29.08 -41.39
C GLU A 323 -2.42 27.83 -42.25
N ASP A 324 -2.34 26.63 -41.68
CA ASP A 324 -2.58 25.34 -42.36
C ASP A 324 -4.03 25.19 -42.82
N VAL A 325 -5.03 25.60 -42.02
CA VAL A 325 -6.45 25.57 -42.43
C VAL A 325 -6.74 26.67 -43.44
N SER A 326 -6.15 27.86 -43.25
CA SER A 326 -6.19 28.93 -44.25
C SER A 326 -5.55 28.50 -45.56
N GLU A 327 -4.46 27.72 -45.50
CA GLU A 327 -3.79 27.14 -46.65
C GLU A 327 -4.59 26.00 -47.26
N GLN A 328 -5.25 25.13 -46.49
CA GLN A 328 -6.08 24.07 -47.04
C GLN A 328 -7.31 24.66 -47.76
N TYR A 329 -7.93 25.70 -47.21
CA TYR A 329 -9.00 26.45 -47.87
C TYR A 329 -8.49 27.17 -49.12
N ARG A 330 -7.34 27.87 -49.03
CA ARG A 330 -6.65 28.44 -50.20
C ARG A 330 -6.25 27.37 -51.22
N LYS A 331 -5.86 26.16 -50.81
CA LYS A 331 -5.45 25.02 -51.67
C LYS A 331 -6.64 24.33 -52.31
N LEU A 332 -7.80 24.27 -51.68
CA LEU A 332 -9.06 23.92 -52.36
C LEU A 332 -9.38 24.92 -53.48
N ILE A 333 -9.07 26.20 -53.27
CA ILE A 333 -9.25 27.27 -54.28
C ILE A 333 -8.09 27.34 -55.31
N GLN A 334 -6.87 26.93 -54.95
CA GLN A 334 -5.65 27.03 -55.77
C GLN A 334 -5.24 25.73 -56.45
N SER A 335 -5.69 24.55 -56.00
CA SER A 335 -5.38 23.27 -56.66
C SER A 335 -6.09 23.12 -58.01
N ASP A 336 -7.20 23.84 -58.20
CA ASP A 336 -7.80 24.13 -59.51
C ASP A 336 -6.79 24.78 -60.49
N GLN A 337 -5.87 25.61 -59.98
CA GLN A 337 -4.93 26.40 -60.78
C GLN A 337 -3.48 25.87 -60.78
N SER A 338 -3.12 24.98 -59.84
CA SER A 338 -1.72 24.69 -59.48
C SER A 338 -1.16 23.35 -59.96
N LYS A 339 -1.67 22.79 -61.07
CA LYS A 339 -1.04 21.64 -61.78
C LYS A 339 0.31 21.99 -62.47
N LYS A 340 1.12 22.89 -61.90
CA LYS A 340 2.31 23.47 -62.55
C LYS A 340 3.55 23.58 -61.63
N LYS A 341 4.44 22.59 -61.83
CA LYS A 341 5.92 22.59 -61.68
C LYS A 341 6.52 22.16 -60.32
N LEU A 342 7.53 21.28 -60.44
CA LEU A 342 8.41 20.69 -59.42
C LEU A 342 9.89 20.93 -59.82
N LYS A 343 10.85 20.84 -58.86
CA LYS A 343 12.20 20.17 -58.90
C LYS A 343 13.43 20.96 -58.34
N SER A 344 14.41 20.21 -57.76
CA SER A 344 15.87 20.50 -57.44
C SER A 344 16.23 21.60 -56.41
N GLY A 345 17.43 21.74 -55.76
CA GLY A 345 18.69 20.93 -55.55
C GLY A 345 20.02 21.79 -55.51
N LEU A 346 21.23 21.44 -54.98
CA LEU A 346 21.81 20.40 -54.06
C LEU A 346 23.38 20.56 -53.78
N ILE A 347 23.91 20.25 -52.57
CA ILE A 347 25.32 19.79 -52.17
C ILE A 347 26.54 20.79 -51.93
N PHE A 348 27.55 20.36 -51.11
CA PHE A 348 29.01 20.75 -50.91
C PHE A 348 29.44 21.64 -49.68
N GLY A 349 30.67 21.58 -49.07
CA GLY A 349 31.73 20.52 -48.97
C GLY A 349 33.24 20.91 -48.69
N GLY A 350 33.89 20.50 -47.57
CA GLY A 350 35.38 20.38 -47.32
C GLY A 350 36.14 21.55 -46.60
N ALA A 351 37.42 21.51 -46.11
CA ALA A 351 38.42 20.46 -45.71
C ALA A 351 39.75 21.09 -45.08
N GLY A 352 40.70 20.34 -44.46
CA GLY A 352 42.10 20.80 -44.13
C GLY A 352 42.92 20.05 -43.02
N ALA A 353 44.29 19.92 -43.10
CA ALA A 353 45.16 19.19 -42.11
C ALA A 353 46.73 19.39 -42.14
N ALA A 354 47.41 19.16 -40.97
CA ALA A 354 48.78 18.61 -40.66
C ALA A 354 50.17 19.33 -40.98
N VAL A 355 51.27 18.98 -40.22
CA VAL A 355 52.68 18.56 -40.67
C VAL A 355 53.94 18.83 -39.72
N LEU A 356 54.74 17.75 -39.42
CA LEU A 356 56.24 17.51 -39.14
C LEU A 356 57.12 17.96 -37.89
N ALA A 357 58.38 17.40 -37.77
CA ALA A 357 59.24 17.23 -36.52
C ALA A 357 60.79 16.82 -36.68
N ILE A 358 61.52 16.45 -35.57
CA ILE A 358 62.78 15.57 -35.33
C ILE A 358 64.26 16.17 -35.30
N VAL A 359 65.23 15.68 -34.43
CA VAL A 359 66.76 15.51 -34.57
C VAL A 359 67.56 15.01 -33.27
N VAL A 360 68.94 14.98 -33.15
CA VAL A 360 69.87 14.05 -32.36
C VAL A 360 71.16 14.69 -31.65
N ALA A 361 72.11 13.93 -31.00
CA ALA A 361 73.22 14.29 -30.02
C ALA A 361 74.67 13.60 -30.21
N VAL A 362 75.69 13.65 -29.24
CA VAL A 362 76.88 12.67 -28.91
C VAL A 362 78.34 13.21 -28.42
N VAL A 363 79.15 12.47 -27.57
CA VAL A 363 80.68 12.44 -27.21
C VAL A 363 81.40 13.56 -26.31
N THR A 364 82.50 13.52 -25.46
CA THR A 364 83.62 12.66 -24.82
C THR A 364 85.14 12.76 -25.32
N LEU A 365 86.35 12.48 -24.70
CA LEU A 365 87.03 12.09 -23.37
C LEU A 365 88.65 12.16 -23.40
N MET A 366 89.49 12.01 -22.28
CA MET A 366 90.94 11.42 -22.14
C MET A 366 92.02 11.93 -21.06
N SER A 367 93.20 11.21 -20.87
CA SER A 367 94.36 11.31 -19.87
C SER A 367 95.75 10.68 -20.37
N SER A 368 96.96 10.39 -19.74
CA SER A 368 97.76 10.46 -18.42
C SER A 368 99.24 9.81 -18.47
N GLY A 369 100.26 10.03 -17.56
CA GLY A 369 101.53 9.17 -17.41
C GLY A 369 102.88 9.64 -16.66
N LYS A 370 103.93 8.75 -16.50
CA LYS A 370 105.42 8.85 -16.06
C LYS A 370 105.88 8.88 -14.54
N GLN A 371 107.12 8.63 -13.98
CA GLN A 371 108.52 8.07 -14.29
C GLN A 371 109.40 7.69 -12.99
N GLN A 372 110.70 7.20 -13.07
CA GLN A 372 111.61 6.62 -12.00
C GLN A 372 113.13 6.44 -12.42
N GLU A 373 114.20 6.51 -11.54
CA GLU A 373 115.66 6.14 -11.80
C GLU A 373 116.66 6.30 -10.59
N ARG A 374 117.49 5.28 -10.11
CA ARG A 374 118.74 5.38 -9.23
C ARG A 374 119.72 4.14 -8.88
N LEU A 375 119.37 3.13 -8.01
CA LEU A 375 120.04 2.44 -6.79
C LEU A 375 121.58 2.29 -6.62
N GLU A 376 122.47 2.42 -7.60
CA GLU A 376 123.84 1.85 -7.59
C GLU A 376 124.83 2.19 -6.42
N THR A 377 124.63 1.69 -5.18
CA THR A 377 125.65 1.55 -4.08
C THR A 377 125.16 0.82 -2.82
N ALA A 378 123.87 0.87 -2.49
CA ALA A 378 123.30 0.50 -1.17
C ALA A 378 123.38 -1.00 -0.73
N GLN A 379 124.21 -1.80 -1.41
CA GLN A 379 123.96 -3.21 -1.74
C GLN A 379 124.45 -4.18 -0.67
N SER A 380 125.76 -4.12 -0.44
CA SER A 380 126.49 -5.07 0.40
C SER A 380 126.10 -4.99 1.88
N GLN A 381 125.65 -3.82 2.33
CA GLN A 381 125.28 -3.57 3.72
C GLN A 381 123.85 -4.04 4.05
N LEU A 382 122.96 -4.03 3.05
CA LEU A 382 121.59 -4.50 3.22
C LEU A 382 121.51 -6.03 3.19
N GLN A 383 122.49 -6.69 2.53
CA GLN A 383 122.55 -8.15 2.38
C GLN A 383 122.68 -8.91 3.70
N SER A 384 123.43 -8.39 4.67
CA SER A 384 123.65 -9.07 5.96
C SER A 384 122.40 -9.02 6.84
N LEU A 385 121.71 -7.88 6.88
CA LEU A 385 120.53 -7.66 7.73
C LEU A 385 119.29 -8.45 7.27
N VAL A 386 119.33 -9.08 6.09
CA VAL A 386 118.34 -10.05 5.59
C VAL A 386 118.48 -11.42 6.24
N LEU A 387 119.70 -11.84 6.60
CA LEU A 387 120.00 -13.23 7.00
C LEU A 387 119.65 -13.54 8.46
N ASP A 388 119.52 -12.51 9.31
CA ASP A 388 119.23 -12.64 10.75
C ASP A 388 117.74 -12.39 11.11
N GLU A 389 116.85 -12.29 10.11
CA GLU A 389 115.39 -12.00 10.23
C GLU A 389 115.01 -10.75 11.06
N ASN A 390 115.97 -9.88 11.41
CA ASN A 390 115.75 -8.70 12.27
C ASN A 390 115.28 -7.47 11.47
N TRP A 391 114.10 -7.62 10.86
CA TRP A 391 113.54 -6.77 9.82
C TRP A 391 113.53 -5.26 10.15
N GLN A 392 113.18 -4.91 11.38
CA GLN A 392 112.98 -3.50 11.79
C GLN A 392 114.31 -2.73 11.92
N GLN A 393 115.40 -3.42 12.30
CA GLN A 393 116.74 -2.82 12.28
C GLN A 393 117.22 -2.60 10.84
N ALA A 394 116.94 -3.56 9.96
CA ALA A 394 117.30 -3.53 8.55
C ALA A 394 116.66 -2.35 7.78
N GLN A 395 115.39 -2.01 8.03
CA GLN A 395 114.79 -0.79 7.46
C GLN A 395 115.48 0.48 7.97
N SER A 396 115.83 0.55 9.25
CA SER A 396 116.46 1.74 9.85
C SER A 396 117.83 2.07 9.22
N PHE A 397 118.48 1.06 8.64
CA PHE A 397 119.69 1.20 7.85
C PHE A 397 119.41 1.90 6.50
N TYR A 398 118.41 1.42 5.76
CA TYR A 398 117.97 1.99 4.48
C TYR A 398 117.53 3.46 4.59
N GLU A 399 116.71 3.78 5.60
CA GLU A 399 116.23 5.15 5.85
C GLU A 399 117.36 6.16 6.06
N ARG A 400 118.51 5.76 6.61
CA ARG A 400 119.59 6.66 7.06
C ARG A 400 120.80 6.73 6.13
N GLN A 401 121.16 5.63 5.48
CA GLN A 401 122.38 5.53 4.65
C GLN A 401 122.07 5.58 3.15
N ILE A 402 120.87 5.17 2.74
CA ILE A 402 120.55 4.83 1.34
C ILE A 402 119.58 5.85 0.74
N LYS A 403 118.42 6.03 1.39
CA LYS A 403 117.36 6.98 1.03
C LYS A 403 117.81 8.44 0.74
N PRO A 404 118.83 9.03 1.42
CA PRO A 404 119.25 10.40 1.15
C PRO A 404 119.88 10.62 -0.23
N ASN A 405 120.40 9.57 -0.87
CA ASN A 405 121.38 9.72 -1.94
C ASN A 405 120.77 9.45 -3.32
N ALA A 406 120.98 10.39 -4.24
CA ALA A 406 120.13 10.56 -5.43
C ALA A 406 120.37 9.55 -6.55
N ASP A 407 121.52 8.87 -6.53
CA ASP A 407 121.85 7.79 -7.47
C ASP A 407 121.90 6.43 -6.74
N LEU A 408 121.26 6.35 -5.56
CA LEU A 408 121.26 5.17 -4.69
C LEU A 408 119.84 4.62 -4.26
N ALA A 409 118.70 4.90 -4.98
CA ALA A 409 117.43 4.06 -5.03
C ALA A 409 116.66 3.64 -6.41
N ALA A 410 116.94 2.46 -7.06
CA ALA A 410 116.43 1.69 -8.26
C ALA A 410 117.20 0.36 -8.69
N ASP A 411 118.48 0.34 -9.15
CA ASP A 411 119.42 -0.84 -9.35
C ASP A 411 118.97 -2.23 -8.80
N PRO A 412 118.98 -3.29 -9.65
CA PRO A 412 118.38 -4.58 -9.34
C PRO A 412 118.85 -5.30 -8.08
N THR A 413 120.11 -5.19 -7.66
CA THR A 413 120.64 -6.11 -6.63
C THR A 413 120.46 -5.58 -5.21
N ILE A 414 120.40 -4.27 -4.98
CA ILE A 414 119.89 -3.74 -3.71
C ILE A 414 118.40 -3.91 -3.66
N GLU A 415 117.71 -3.74 -4.80
CA GLU A 415 116.30 -4.10 -4.91
C GLU A 415 116.13 -5.54 -4.45
N SER A 416 116.90 -6.53 -4.95
CA SER A 416 116.78 -7.94 -4.54
C SER A 416 116.97 -8.25 -3.05
N LEU A 417 117.58 -7.33 -2.27
CA LEU A 417 117.90 -7.50 -0.85
C LEU A 417 117.01 -6.62 0.04
N TYR A 418 116.67 -5.42 -0.43
CA TYR A 418 115.55 -4.67 0.11
C TYR A 418 114.29 -5.50 -0.11
N LEU A 419 113.91 -5.95 -1.31
CA LEU A 419 112.88 -6.97 -1.61
C LEU A 419 113.07 -8.36 -0.93
N LYS A 420 113.99 -8.51 0.05
CA LYS A 420 113.93 -9.53 1.11
C LYS A 420 113.78 -8.98 2.54
N VAL A 421 114.40 -7.85 2.87
CA VAL A 421 114.16 -7.09 4.12
C VAL A 421 112.87 -6.30 4.09
N GLU A 422 112.74 -5.38 3.15
CA GLU A 422 111.49 -4.94 2.52
C GLU A 422 110.71 -6.10 1.87
N GLY A 423 111.31 -7.25 1.58
CA GLY A 423 110.54 -8.43 1.16
C GLY A 423 109.66 -8.95 2.29
N ALA A 424 110.24 -9.22 3.47
CA ALA A 424 109.49 -9.59 4.66
C ALA A 424 108.79 -8.39 5.31
N MET A 425 109.37 -7.18 5.25
CA MET A 425 108.73 -5.94 5.72
C MET A 425 107.69 -5.38 4.76
N ASN A 426 107.63 -5.73 3.48
CA ASN A 426 106.49 -5.45 2.60
C ASN A 426 105.59 -6.68 2.46
N VAL A 427 106.01 -7.91 2.75
CA VAL A 427 105.02 -8.94 3.10
C VAL A 427 104.31 -8.52 4.39
N GLU A 428 105.01 -7.95 5.37
CA GLU A 428 104.42 -7.47 6.63
C GLU A 428 103.77 -6.08 6.53
N LYS A 429 104.33 -5.13 5.77
CA LYS A 429 103.71 -3.80 5.53
C LYS A 429 102.75 -3.80 4.36
N GLU A 430 102.86 -4.64 3.35
CA GLU A 430 101.74 -4.86 2.44
C GLU A 430 100.72 -5.77 3.09
N ARG A 431 101.04 -6.71 3.99
CA ARG A 431 99.96 -7.31 4.81
C ARG A 431 99.32 -6.26 5.69
N ALA A 432 100.08 -5.47 6.45
CA ALA A 432 99.53 -4.45 7.36
C ALA A 432 98.98 -3.21 6.65
N ALA A 433 99.40 -2.91 5.42
CA ALA A 433 98.88 -1.80 4.60
C ALA A 433 97.94 -2.25 3.48
N GLN A 434 97.85 -3.53 3.11
CA GLN A 434 96.65 -4.11 2.47
C GLN A 434 95.58 -4.32 3.54
N PHE A 435 95.94 -4.69 4.78
CA PHE A 435 95.03 -4.69 5.92
C PHE A 435 94.52 -3.27 6.17
N ARG A 436 95.40 -2.28 6.43
CA ARG A 436 94.96 -0.88 6.59
C ARG A 436 94.27 -0.36 5.34
N LYS A 437 94.71 -0.66 4.12
CA LYS A 437 94.00 -0.23 2.89
C LYS A 437 92.65 -0.92 2.72
N PHE A 438 92.48 -2.19 3.04
CA PHE A 438 91.16 -2.84 3.06
C PHE A 438 90.31 -2.30 4.21
N LEU A 439 90.90 -1.93 5.34
CA LEU A 439 90.23 -1.32 6.48
C LEU A 439 89.83 0.14 6.19
N GLU A 440 90.63 0.89 5.45
CA GLU A 440 90.48 2.32 5.09
C GLU A 440 89.65 2.50 3.80
N GLN A 441 89.70 1.54 2.87
CA GLN A 441 88.74 1.43 1.75
C GLN A 441 87.42 0.78 2.18
N ALA A 442 87.38 0.10 3.34
CA ALA A 442 86.14 -0.31 3.99
C ALA A 442 85.66 0.67 5.05
N ASP A 443 86.46 1.62 5.52
CA ASP A 443 85.95 2.67 6.39
C ASP A 443 85.30 3.77 5.54
N ALA A 444 84.22 4.29 6.06
CA ALA A 444 83.54 5.47 5.55
C ALA A 444 82.93 6.15 6.77
N GLU A 445 82.90 7.49 6.78
CA GLU A 445 82.25 8.22 7.87
C GLU A 445 80.77 7.81 8.01
N ASP A 446 80.10 7.56 6.89
CA ASP A 446 78.79 6.91 6.82
C ASP A 446 78.90 5.37 6.95
N PRO A 447 78.35 4.75 8.01
CA PRO A 447 78.35 3.29 8.17
C PRO A 447 77.63 2.52 7.04
N ALA A 448 76.80 3.18 6.23
CA ALA A 448 76.15 2.58 5.06
C ALA A 448 77.15 2.18 3.96
N LEU A 449 78.23 2.95 3.81
CA LEU A 449 79.22 2.80 2.75
C LEU A 449 80.38 1.87 3.12
N ILE A 450 80.42 1.39 4.36
CA ILE A 450 81.45 0.45 4.83
C ILE A 450 81.42 -0.82 3.97
N ASP A 451 82.51 -1.17 3.28
CA ASP A 451 82.53 -2.34 2.39
C ASP A 451 82.62 -3.66 3.19
N GLY A 452 81.61 -4.52 3.03
CA GLY A 452 81.50 -5.79 3.77
C GLY A 452 82.31 -6.95 3.18
N ASP A 453 82.80 -6.81 1.94
CA ASP A 453 83.68 -7.79 1.29
C ASP A 453 85.15 -7.41 1.49
N LEU A 454 85.47 -6.12 1.62
CA LEU A 454 86.77 -5.66 2.07
C LEU A 454 86.99 -5.92 3.58
N LEU A 455 85.99 -5.69 4.46
CA LEU A 455 86.11 -6.09 5.87
C LEU A 455 86.38 -7.60 6.02
N ARG A 456 85.68 -8.46 5.27
CA ARG A 456 85.89 -9.92 5.26
C ARG A 456 87.18 -10.37 4.55
N ARG A 457 87.91 -9.46 3.91
CA ARG A 457 89.29 -9.68 3.43
C ARG A 457 90.31 -9.20 4.47
N ALA A 458 90.06 -8.07 5.13
CA ALA A 458 90.85 -7.58 6.25
C ALA A 458 90.86 -8.60 7.41
N GLU A 459 89.69 -9.14 7.79
CA GLU A 459 89.52 -10.21 8.79
C GLU A 459 90.44 -11.41 8.53
N LYS A 460 90.58 -11.83 7.27
CA LYS A 460 91.37 -13.00 6.85
C LYS A 460 92.87 -12.77 6.80
N ILE A 461 93.33 -11.52 6.96
CA ILE A 461 94.76 -11.17 6.98
C ILE A 461 95.16 -10.44 8.29
N ALA A 462 94.22 -10.21 9.21
CA ALA A 462 94.53 -9.77 10.56
C ALA A 462 95.33 -10.86 11.30
N LEU A 463 96.40 -10.46 11.99
CA LEU A 463 97.36 -11.40 12.59
C LEU A 463 97.72 -11.03 14.04
N THR A 464 97.32 -9.85 14.49
CA THR A 464 97.46 -9.35 15.86
C THR A 464 96.10 -9.08 16.49
N ASP A 465 96.01 -9.13 17.82
CA ASP A 465 94.75 -8.92 18.55
C ASP A 465 94.15 -7.52 18.30
N ASP A 466 94.99 -6.49 18.14
CA ASP A 466 94.57 -5.12 17.81
C ASP A 466 93.97 -5.01 16.39
N GLU A 467 94.51 -5.74 15.41
CA GLU A 467 93.94 -5.80 14.05
C GLU A 467 92.58 -6.50 14.06
N LEU A 468 92.45 -7.62 14.79
CA LEU A 468 91.19 -8.34 14.94
C LEU A 468 90.13 -7.46 15.63
N ALA A 469 90.49 -6.79 16.72
CA ALA A 469 89.60 -5.87 17.43
C ALA A 469 89.17 -4.67 16.56
N ALA A 470 90.04 -4.18 15.66
CA ALA A 470 89.70 -3.13 14.72
C ALA A 470 88.65 -3.59 13.69
N VAL A 471 88.82 -4.77 13.08
CA VAL A 471 87.82 -5.34 12.16
C VAL A 471 86.52 -5.64 12.90
N GLU A 472 86.57 -6.24 14.10
CA GLU A 472 85.37 -6.54 14.88
C GLU A 472 84.58 -5.26 15.20
N LYS A 473 85.25 -4.19 15.65
CA LYS A 473 84.62 -2.89 15.92
C LYS A 473 83.93 -2.31 14.68
N MET A 474 84.49 -2.47 13.49
CA MET A 474 83.88 -2.03 12.23
C MET A 474 82.73 -2.94 11.78
N MET A 475 82.85 -4.26 11.96
CA MET A 475 81.75 -5.20 11.75
C MET A 475 80.60 -4.94 12.73
N GLN A 476 80.87 -4.63 13.99
CA GLN A 476 79.87 -4.21 14.97
C GLN A 476 79.19 -2.90 14.53
N ARG A 477 79.95 -1.87 14.11
CA ARG A 477 79.40 -0.61 13.59
C ARG A 477 78.51 -0.82 12.36
N LYS A 478 78.94 -1.64 11.38
CA LYS A 478 78.13 -2.00 10.20
C LYS A 478 76.93 -2.88 10.56
N ASN A 479 77.05 -3.81 11.49
CA ASN A 479 75.93 -4.67 11.91
C ASN A 479 74.90 -3.89 12.72
N GLN A 480 75.30 -2.97 13.59
CA GLN A 480 74.40 -2.02 14.26
C GLN A 480 73.72 -1.09 13.24
N PHE A 481 74.43 -0.60 12.22
CA PHE A 481 73.83 0.16 11.13
C PHE A 481 72.83 -0.67 10.33
N ASN A 482 73.15 -1.91 9.97
CA ASN A 482 72.25 -2.83 9.27
C ASN A 482 71.01 -3.15 10.12
N GLN A 483 71.17 -3.39 11.42
CA GLN A 483 70.05 -3.64 12.34
C GLN A 483 69.17 -2.41 12.53
N THR A 484 69.75 -1.21 12.69
CA THR A 484 68.97 0.05 12.81
C THR A 484 68.37 0.52 11.49
N SER A 485 68.94 0.13 10.35
CA SER A 485 68.34 0.35 9.03
C SER A 485 67.21 -0.64 8.77
N ALA A 486 67.41 -1.93 9.04
CA ALA A 486 66.36 -2.95 8.95
C ALA A 486 65.20 -2.67 9.92
N SER A 487 65.47 -2.17 11.14
CA SER A 487 64.41 -1.78 12.07
C SER A 487 63.64 -0.55 11.60
N LYS A 488 64.30 0.50 11.08
CA LYS A 488 63.63 1.67 10.46
C LYS A 488 62.82 1.29 9.22
N ILE A 489 63.36 0.43 8.35
CA ILE A 489 62.66 -0.13 7.18
C ILE A 489 61.42 -0.90 7.64
N THR A 490 61.55 -1.74 8.67
CA THR A 490 60.44 -2.51 9.25
C THR A 490 59.42 -1.59 9.91
N GLU A 491 59.82 -0.57 10.66
CA GLU A 491 58.92 0.40 11.30
C GLU A 491 58.09 1.16 10.26
N GLN A 492 58.72 1.62 9.18
CA GLN A 492 58.02 2.26 8.06
C GLN A 492 57.07 1.29 7.34
N ALA A 493 57.53 0.07 7.03
CA ALA A 493 56.72 -0.96 6.39
C ALA A 493 55.51 -1.36 7.25
N MET A 494 55.70 -1.50 8.56
CA MET A 494 54.66 -1.79 9.55
C MET A 494 53.67 -0.63 9.70
N LYS A 495 54.12 0.62 9.65
CA LYS A 495 53.24 1.80 9.66
C LYS A 495 52.33 1.83 8.43
N GLU A 496 52.85 1.51 7.25
CA GLU A 496 52.07 1.42 6.02
C GLU A 496 51.12 0.20 6.02
N LEU A 497 51.57 -0.95 6.54
CA LEU A 497 50.76 -2.16 6.69
C LEU A 497 49.59 -1.94 7.67
N ASN A 498 49.81 -1.27 8.80
CA ASN A 498 48.75 -0.88 9.74
C ASN A 498 47.75 0.11 9.09
N ALA A 499 48.22 1.00 8.21
CA ALA A 499 47.33 1.89 7.45
C ALA A 499 46.46 1.09 6.47
N TYR A 500 47.04 0.12 5.74
CA TYR A 500 46.29 -0.77 4.86
C TYR A 500 45.32 -1.71 5.62
N GLN A 501 45.65 -2.15 6.82
CA GLN A 501 44.70 -2.85 7.69
C GLN A 501 43.53 -1.95 8.10
N SER A 502 43.80 -0.67 8.39
CA SER A 502 42.77 0.33 8.71
C SER A 502 41.87 0.63 7.51
N GLU A 503 42.44 0.72 6.30
CA GLU A 503 41.68 0.81 5.05
C GLU A 503 40.78 -0.43 4.84
N LEU A 504 41.31 -1.65 5.06
CA LEU A 504 40.53 -2.88 4.92
C LEU A 504 39.32 -2.90 5.86
N VAL A 505 39.51 -2.53 7.14
CA VAL A 505 38.41 -2.44 8.13
C VAL A 505 37.37 -1.39 7.71
N ALA A 506 37.81 -0.28 7.12
CA ALA A 506 36.90 0.74 6.57
C ALA A 506 36.18 0.30 5.28
N PHE A 507 36.67 -0.73 4.57
CA PHE A 507 35.97 -1.34 3.43
C PHE A 507 35.02 -2.46 3.85
N THR A 508 35.34 -3.26 4.88
CA THR A 508 34.41 -4.30 5.40
C THR A 508 33.14 -3.74 6.03
N ASN A 509 33.10 -2.44 6.34
CA ASN A 509 31.94 -1.73 6.86
C ASN A 509 31.12 -0.99 5.77
N ARG A 510 31.39 -1.25 4.48
CA ARG A 510 30.65 -0.69 3.34
C ARG A 510 29.75 -1.77 2.71
N PRO A 511 28.66 -1.38 2.03
CA PRO A 511 27.88 -2.33 1.24
C PRO A 511 28.74 -2.99 0.15
N ALA A 512 28.40 -4.23 -0.20
CA ALA A 512 29.10 -5.01 -1.21
C ALA A 512 28.76 -4.52 -2.63
N ASP A 513 29.36 -3.40 -3.04
CA ASP A 513 29.21 -2.79 -4.36
C ASP A 513 30.52 -2.79 -5.18
N GLU A 514 30.41 -2.51 -6.48
CA GLU A 514 31.55 -2.48 -7.41
C GLU A 514 32.59 -1.41 -7.01
N ALA A 515 32.18 -0.32 -6.37
CA ALA A 515 33.11 0.72 -5.89
C ALA A 515 33.95 0.22 -4.69
N THR A 516 33.33 -0.49 -3.75
CA THR A 516 34.02 -1.11 -2.61
C THR A 516 34.88 -2.28 -3.08
N ARG A 517 34.39 -3.08 -4.04
CA ARG A 517 35.19 -4.11 -4.72
C ARG A 517 36.46 -3.53 -5.36
N GLN A 518 36.33 -2.50 -6.20
CA GLN A 518 37.47 -1.84 -6.83
C GLN A 518 38.42 -1.21 -5.80
N SER A 519 37.88 -0.69 -4.69
CA SER A 519 38.69 -0.19 -3.57
C SER A 519 39.53 -1.30 -2.91
N VAL A 520 38.95 -2.49 -2.72
CA VAL A 520 39.64 -3.68 -2.17
C VAL A 520 40.63 -4.29 -3.16
N GLU A 521 40.33 -4.32 -4.47
CA GLU A 521 41.29 -4.71 -5.52
C GLU A 521 42.45 -3.70 -5.61
N GLY A 522 42.17 -2.40 -5.46
CA GLY A 522 43.17 -1.32 -5.35
C GLY A 522 44.00 -1.35 -4.07
N LEU A 523 43.46 -1.90 -2.97
CA LEU A 523 44.23 -2.18 -1.75
C LEU A 523 45.10 -3.43 -1.93
N TYR A 524 44.56 -4.52 -2.49
CA TYR A 524 45.26 -5.78 -2.71
C TYR A 524 46.46 -5.63 -3.65
N SER A 525 46.31 -4.87 -4.73
CA SER A 525 47.39 -4.54 -5.67
C SER A 525 48.49 -3.69 -5.03
N ARG A 526 48.14 -2.66 -4.25
CA ARG A 526 49.13 -1.93 -3.41
C ARG A 526 49.86 -2.89 -2.47
N LEU A 527 49.14 -3.77 -1.79
CA LEU A 527 49.71 -4.78 -0.88
C LEU A 527 50.78 -5.63 -1.57
N GLN A 528 50.53 -6.09 -2.81
CA GLN A 528 51.50 -6.90 -3.57
C GLN A 528 52.82 -6.18 -3.88
N THR A 529 52.86 -4.84 -3.82
CA THR A 529 54.10 -4.07 -4.02
C THR A 529 54.96 -3.95 -2.75
N LEU A 530 54.37 -4.08 -1.56
CA LEU A 530 55.06 -3.86 -0.27
C LEU A 530 56.36 -4.67 -0.12
N PRO A 531 56.42 -5.99 -0.40
CA PRO A 531 57.66 -6.76 -0.24
C PRO A 531 58.80 -6.34 -1.19
N LYS A 532 58.47 -5.72 -2.34
CA LYS A 532 59.48 -5.16 -3.25
C LYS A 532 59.94 -3.78 -2.80
N LYS A 533 59.04 -2.99 -2.20
CA LYS A 533 59.30 -1.65 -1.67
C LYS A 533 60.17 -1.68 -0.41
N TYR A 534 59.98 -2.69 0.45
CA TYR A 534 60.67 -2.85 1.74
C TYR A 534 61.56 -4.10 1.79
N ALA A 535 62.34 -4.32 0.72
CA ALA A 535 63.34 -5.39 0.68
C ALA A 535 64.38 -5.20 1.81
N GLY A 536 64.42 -6.14 2.76
CA GLY A 536 65.25 -6.06 3.97
C GLY A 536 64.48 -5.81 5.29
N ALA A 537 63.15 -5.80 5.27
CA ALA A 537 62.33 -5.86 6.49
C ALA A 537 62.49 -7.20 7.24
N THR A 538 62.10 -7.25 8.52
CA THR A 538 62.22 -8.47 9.36
C THR A 538 61.11 -9.50 9.08
N PRO A 539 61.29 -10.77 9.50
CA PRO A 539 60.25 -11.81 9.37
C PRO A 539 58.91 -11.51 10.07
N GLU A 540 58.86 -10.55 10.99
CA GLU A 540 57.58 -10.12 11.59
C GLU A 540 56.69 -9.39 10.57
N PHE A 541 57.31 -8.55 9.72
CA PHE A 541 56.62 -7.87 8.63
C PHE A 541 56.07 -8.89 7.62
N ASP A 542 56.87 -9.87 7.20
CA ASP A 542 56.43 -10.92 6.27
C ASP A 542 55.21 -11.69 6.82
N LYS A 543 55.22 -12.04 8.12
CA LYS A 543 54.09 -12.71 8.76
C LYS A 543 52.80 -11.87 8.68
N LYS A 544 52.85 -10.63 9.15
CA LYS A 544 51.70 -9.70 9.15
C LYS A 544 51.24 -9.35 7.74
N TYR A 545 52.16 -9.31 6.78
CA TYR A 545 51.85 -9.10 5.36
C TYR A 545 51.03 -10.27 4.79
N GLN A 546 51.40 -11.52 5.05
CA GLN A 546 50.62 -12.68 4.58
C GLN A 546 49.26 -12.78 5.30
N GLU A 547 49.20 -12.47 6.60
CA GLU A 547 47.94 -12.40 7.36
C GLU A 547 46.97 -11.37 6.75
N LEU A 548 47.41 -10.13 6.54
CA LEU A 548 46.60 -9.08 5.93
C LEU A 548 46.23 -9.41 4.47
N LYS A 549 47.17 -9.95 3.69
CA LYS A 549 46.92 -10.39 2.30
C LYS A 549 45.84 -11.47 2.22
N ALA A 550 45.87 -12.44 3.14
CA ALA A 550 44.85 -13.48 3.24
C ALA A 550 43.49 -12.86 3.57
N GLN A 551 43.41 -11.96 4.55
CA GLN A 551 42.20 -11.22 4.92
C GLN A 551 41.64 -10.43 3.72
N THR A 552 42.43 -9.59 3.05
CA THR A 552 41.99 -8.83 1.86
C THR A 552 41.44 -9.76 0.76
N SER A 553 42.07 -10.93 0.55
CA SER A 553 41.61 -11.92 -0.43
C SER A 553 40.34 -12.68 -0.03
N ALA A 554 40.02 -12.73 1.27
CA ALA A 554 38.77 -13.27 1.79
C ALA A 554 37.65 -12.22 1.66
N THR A 555 37.90 -10.98 2.10
CA THR A 555 36.99 -9.84 1.91
C THR A 555 36.59 -9.66 0.45
N LEU A 556 37.55 -9.72 -0.49
CA LEU A 556 37.25 -9.59 -1.91
C LEU A 556 36.33 -10.72 -2.43
N ARG A 557 36.55 -11.97 -2.00
CA ARG A 557 35.69 -13.10 -2.38
C ARG A 557 34.30 -13.00 -1.76
N ASN A 558 34.19 -12.56 -0.51
CA ASN A 558 32.90 -12.33 0.14
C ASN A 558 32.11 -11.24 -0.60
N ILE A 559 32.74 -10.11 -0.96
CA ILE A 559 32.12 -9.06 -1.77
C ILE A 559 31.67 -9.61 -3.12
N GLN A 560 32.52 -10.35 -3.83
CA GLN A 560 32.16 -10.97 -5.12
C GLN A 560 31.00 -11.97 -5.00
N GLN A 561 30.93 -12.75 -3.92
CA GLN A 561 29.82 -13.67 -3.65
C GLN A 561 28.51 -12.91 -3.34
N GLN A 562 28.56 -11.87 -2.49
CA GLN A 562 27.41 -11.03 -2.18
C GLN A 562 26.91 -10.26 -3.41
N MET A 563 27.81 -9.76 -4.25
CA MET A 563 27.46 -9.15 -5.54
C MET A 563 26.81 -10.17 -6.49
N GLY A 564 27.35 -11.38 -6.62
CA GLY A 564 26.77 -12.44 -7.44
C GLY A 564 25.36 -12.84 -6.99
N GLN A 565 25.14 -12.98 -5.68
CA GLN A 565 23.83 -13.24 -5.07
C GLN A 565 22.86 -12.06 -5.29
N SER A 566 23.34 -10.81 -5.19
CA SER A 566 22.55 -9.60 -5.48
C SER A 566 22.16 -9.53 -6.96
N ASP A 567 23.06 -9.85 -7.88
CA ASP A 567 22.80 -9.87 -9.33
C ASP A 567 21.88 -11.03 -9.74
N GLU A 568 21.92 -12.16 -9.04
CA GLU A 568 20.95 -13.26 -9.19
C GLU A 568 19.57 -12.86 -8.67
N TYR A 569 19.48 -12.34 -7.44
CA TYR A 569 18.23 -11.80 -6.90
C TYR A 569 17.66 -10.65 -7.75
N GLN A 570 18.49 -9.81 -8.38
CA GLN A 570 18.07 -8.77 -9.32
C GLN A 570 17.65 -9.30 -10.70
N ARG A 571 18.02 -10.53 -11.08
CA ARG A 571 17.50 -11.20 -12.29
C ARG A 571 16.18 -11.89 -11.98
N ASP A 572 16.13 -12.66 -10.90
CA ASP A 572 14.92 -13.36 -10.44
C ASP A 572 13.81 -12.36 -10.05
N SER A 573 14.12 -11.23 -9.41
CA SER A 573 13.12 -10.18 -9.14
C SER A 573 12.70 -9.34 -10.36
N LYS A 574 13.44 -9.40 -11.48
CA LYS A 574 12.94 -8.90 -12.78
C LYS A 574 11.97 -9.88 -13.42
N GLN A 575 12.11 -11.19 -13.20
CA GLN A 575 11.15 -12.19 -13.68
C GLN A 575 9.77 -11.97 -13.03
N PHE A 576 9.72 -11.69 -11.73
CA PHE A 576 8.49 -11.22 -11.05
C PHE A 576 7.86 -10.01 -11.74
N ALA A 577 8.66 -9.00 -12.10
CA ALA A 577 8.20 -7.80 -12.81
C ALA A 577 7.83 -8.05 -14.29
N THR A 578 7.83 -9.29 -14.78
CA THR A 578 7.28 -9.67 -16.10
C THR A 578 6.01 -10.51 -16.03
N SER A 579 5.58 -10.92 -14.83
CA SER A 579 4.36 -11.73 -14.62
C SER A 579 3.10 -10.88 -14.86
N ARG A 580 2.21 -11.36 -15.73
CA ARG A 580 0.99 -10.66 -16.18
C ARG A 580 -0.19 -10.95 -15.26
N THR A 581 -0.31 -12.19 -14.79
CA THR A 581 -1.34 -12.65 -13.86
C THR A 581 -0.76 -12.92 -12.46
N LEU A 582 -1.63 -12.97 -11.45
CA LEU A 582 -1.25 -13.38 -10.09
C LEU A 582 -0.88 -14.87 -10.00
N GLU A 583 -1.32 -15.67 -10.97
CA GLU A 583 -0.99 -17.10 -11.09
C GLU A 583 0.44 -17.28 -11.64
N GLU A 584 0.78 -16.59 -12.74
CA GLU A 584 2.18 -16.51 -13.24
C GLU A 584 3.14 -15.97 -12.16
N TYR A 585 2.66 -15.07 -11.29
CA TYR A 585 3.42 -14.57 -10.15
C TYR A 585 3.56 -15.58 -9.01
N ARG A 586 2.51 -16.35 -8.70
CA ARG A 586 2.53 -17.44 -7.70
C ARG A 586 3.55 -18.51 -8.12
N ASP A 587 3.51 -18.94 -9.39
CA ASP A 587 4.44 -19.91 -9.97
C ASP A 587 5.90 -19.42 -9.92
N ALA A 588 6.13 -18.14 -10.29
CA ALA A 588 7.45 -17.54 -10.18
C ALA A 588 7.95 -17.45 -8.73
N LEU A 589 7.06 -17.11 -7.79
CA LEU A 589 7.39 -16.99 -6.36
C LEU A 589 7.73 -18.36 -5.76
N GLU A 590 7.00 -19.41 -6.11
CA GLU A 590 7.34 -20.79 -5.75
C GLU A 590 8.69 -21.22 -6.35
N ALA A 591 8.90 -21.00 -7.65
CA ALA A 591 10.13 -21.36 -8.35
C ALA A 591 11.37 -20.69 -7.73
N ILE A 592 11.25 -19.44 -7.25
CA ILE A 592 12.35 -18.70 -6.61
C ILE A 592 12.49 -19.06 -5.13
N SER A 593 11.38 -19.24 -4.41
CA SER A 593 11.34 -19.74 -3.03
C SER A 593 12.04 -21.09 -2.85
N ASN A 594 11.89 -21.98 -3.85
CA ASN A 594 12.54 -23.29 -3.89
C ASN A 594 14.04 -23.22 -4.23
N LYS A 595 14.54 -22.16 -4.88
CA LYS A 595 15.98 -21.93 -5.10
C LYS A 595 16.68 -21.27 -3.90
N ALA A 596 16.03 -20.31 -3.24
CA ALA A 596 16.67 -19.25 -2.45
C ALA A 596 17.37 -19.69 -1.14
N THR A 597 17.49 -20.99 -0.88
CA THR A 597 17.85 -21.63 0.41
C THR A 597 19.14 -21.10 1.06
N GLU A 598 20.07 -20.55 0.28
CA GLU A 598 21.37 -20.06 0.78
C GLU A 598 21.41 -18.57 1.17
N ILE A 599 20.40 -17.77 0.81
CA ILE A 599 20.47 -16.28 0.83
C ILE A 599 19.66 -15.66 1.99
N GLY A 600 19.13 -16.45 2.92
CA GLY A 600 18.40 -15.96 4.12
C GLY A 600 17.00 -15.36 3.88
N LEU A 601 16.69 -14.98 2.63
CA LEU A 601 15.37 -14.56 2.15
C LEU A 601 14.25 -15.65 2.06
N PRO A 602 14.47 -16.99 2.13
CA PRO A 602 13.40 -17.96 1.87
C PRO A 602 12.12 -17.80 2.69
N GLN A 603 12.20 -17.39 3.96
CA GLN A 603 11.02 -17.42 4.82
C GLN A 603 10.00 -16.35 4.40
N GLU A 604 10.42 -15.11 4.18
CA GLU A 604 9.52 -14.00 3.77
C GLU A 604 8.78 -14.31 2.45
N LEU A 605 9.46 -15.00 1.52
CA LEU A 605 8.87 -15.45 0.25
C LEU A 605 7.91 -16.64 0.44
N LYS A 606 8.19 -17.54 1.40
CA LYS A 606 7.30 -18.67 1.75
C LYS A 606 6.05 -18.20 2.49
N ASP A 607 6.19 -17.26 3.42
CA ASP A 607 5.08 -16.63 4.14
C ASP A 607 4.15 -15.93 3.13
N SER A 608 4.72 -15.17 2.19
CA SER A 608 3.96 -14.55 1.08
C SER A 608 3.29 -15.58 0.16
N LEU A 609 3.93 -16.72 -0.11
CA LEU A 609 3.36 -17.78 -0.96
C LEU A 609 2.20 -18.52 -0.27
N GLN A 610 2.28 -18.73 1.06
CA GLN A 610 1.17 -19.28 1.85
C GLN A 610 -0.07 -18.39 1.79
N GLU A 611 0.11 -17.07 1.82
CA GLU A 611 -0.99 -16.10 1.68
C GLU A 611 -1.59 -16.04 0.26
N SER A 612 -1.03 -16.75 -0.73
CA SER A 612 -1.39 -16.54 -2.13
C SER A 612 -2.84 -16.90 -2.49
N ALA A 613 -3.53 -17.70 -1.67
CA ALA A 613 -4.97 -17.94 -1.80
C ALA A 613 -5.83 -16.70 -1.48
N HIS A 614 -5.32 -15.76 -0.67
CA HIS A 614 -6.01 -14.50 -0.37
C HIS A 614 -5.96 -13.50 -1.53
N TRP A 615 -5.02 -13.64 -2.45
CA TRP A 615 -4.91 -12.76 -3.62
C TRP A 615 -6.10 -12.95 -4.60
N ASP A 616 -6.71 -14.15 -4.60
CA ASP A 616 -7.89 -14.45 -5.41
C ASP A 616 -9.11 -13.60 -4.99
N ALA A 617 -9.15 -13.08 -3.76
CA ALA A 617 -10.17 -12.13 -3.31
C ALA A 617 -10.14 -10.79 -4.07
N VAL A 618 -8.98 -10.41 -4.62
CA VAL A 618 -8.83 -9.23 -5.48
C VAL A 618 -9.53 -9.47 -6.82
N ALA A 619 -9.31 -10.64 -7.44
CA ALA A 619 -9.97 -11.03 -8.67
C ALA A 619 -11.50 -11.13 -8.49
N LEU A 620 -11.96 -11.73 -7.38
CA LEU A 620 -13.38 -11.82 -7.05
C LEU A 620 -14.03 -10.44 -6.83
N THR A 621 -13.34 -9.50 -6.18
CA THR A 621 -13.85 -8.13 -6.03
C THR A 621 -13.92 -7.42 -7.39
N ASN A 622 -12.88 -7.56 -8.22
CA ASN A 622 -12.82 -6.94 -9.54
C ASN A 622 -13.87 -7.50 -10.51
N GLN A 623 -14.17 -8.81 -10.46
CA GLN A 623 -15.27 -9.40 -11.24
C GLN A 623 -16.61 -8.78 -10.84
N TRP A 624 -16.93 -8.74 -9.54
CA TRP A 624 -18.16 -8.14 -9.03
C TRP A 624 -18.30 -6.66 -9.43
N LEU A 625 -17.20 -5.91 -9.49
CA LEU A 625 -17.19 -4.53 -10.00
C LEU A 625 -17.44 -4.44 -11.52
N GLN A 626 -16.93 -5.37 -12.34
CA GLN A 626 -17.29 -5.40 -13.77
C GLN A 626 -18.76 -5.78 -13.99
N GLU A 627 -19.32 -6.66 -13.16
CA GLU A 627 -20.74 -7.00 -13.20
C GLU A 627 -21.61 -5.80 -12.80
N ILE A 628 -21.22 -5.03 -11.78
CA ILE A 628 -21.83 -3.73 -11.46
C ILE A 628 -21.75 -2.77 -12.66
N LYS A 629 -20.57 -2.63 -13.29
CA LYS A 629 -20.41 -1.73 -14.44
C LYS A 629 -21.36 -2.10 -15.58
N SER A 630 -21.51 -3.40 -15.85
CA SER A 630 -22.44 -3.94 -16.84
C SER A 630 -23.90 -3.62 -16.48
N ALA A 631 -24.34 -3.95 -15.27
CA ALA A 631 -25.72 -3.71 -14.82
C ALA A 631 -26.09 -2.22 -14.82
N VAL A 632 -25.20 -1.33 -14.34
CA VAL A 632 -25.42 0.12 -14.36
C VAL A 632 -25.49 0.66 -15.79
N SER A 633 -24.63 0.18 -16.69
CA SER A 633 -24.62 0.62 -18.10
C SER A 633 -25.88 0.22 -18.88
N ASN A 634 -26.57 -0.84 -18.43
CA ASN A 634 -27.79 -1.37 -19.05
C ASN A 634 -29.09 -0.98 -18.33
N GLY A 635 -29.00 -0.32 -17.17
CA GLY A 635 -30.11 -0.12 -16.23
C GLY A 635 -30.32 -1.34 -15.33
N VAL A 636 -30.10 -1.17 -14.01
CA VAL A 636 -30.03 -2.27 -13.04
C VAL A 636 -31.40 -2.88 -12.77
N SER A 637 -31.68 -4.07 -13.32
CA SER A 637 -32.93 -4.78 -13.04
C SER A 637 -32.97 -5.39 -11.62
N PRO A 638 -34.17 -5.71 -11.08
CA PRO A 638 -34.28 -6.37 -9.77
C PRO A 638 -33.56 -7.73 -9.70
N ALA A 639 -33.48 -8.45 -10.83
CA ALA A 639 -32.78 -9.72 -10.91
C ALA A 639 -31.26 -9.54 -10.77
N GLU A 640 -30.69 -8.56 -11.47
CA GLU A 640 -29.28 -8.19 -11.37
C GLU A 640 -28.96 -7.62 -9.98
N ALA A 641 -29.82 -6.75 -9.42
CA ALA A 641 -29.67 -6.24 -8.07
C ALA A 641 -29.64 -7.37 -7.02
N ARG A 642 -30.53 -8.38 -7.14
CA ARG A 642 -30.53 -9.58 -6.28
C ARG A 642 -29.26 -10.42 -6.45
N ASP A 643 -28.78 -10.61 -7.67
CA ASP A 643 -27.52 -11.33 -7.95
C ASP A 643 -26.31 -10.58 -7.36
N LEU A 644 -26.16 -9.29 -7.66
CA LEU A 644 -25.09 -8.42 -7.15
C LEU A 644 -25.04 -8.37 -5.62
N LEU A 645 -26.19 -8.31 -4.94
CA LEU A 645 -26.27 -8.40 -3.47
C LEU A 645 -25.89 -9.79 -2.95
N SER A 646 -26.27 -10.86 -3.65
CA SER A 646 -25.88 -12.23 -3.27
C SER A 646 -24.37 -12.45 -3.39
N LYS A 647 -23.76 -11.90 -4.45
CA LYS A 647 -22.32 -11.90 -4.70
C LYS A 647 -21.57 -11.00 -3.72
N GLN A 648 -22.10 -9.83 -3.39
CA GLN A 648 -21.56 -8.98 -2.32
C GLN A 648 -21.53 -9.73 -0.98
N LYS A 649 -22.62 -10.44 -0.63
CA LYS A 649 -22.69 -11.26 0.58
C LYS A 649 -21.69 -12.42 0.56
N SER A 650 -21.50 -13.08 -0.58
CA SER A 650 -20.50 -14.14 -0.78
C SER A 650 -19.06 -13.61 -0.71
N LEU A 651 -18.80 -12.40 -1.23
CA LEU A 651 -17.51 -11.73 -1.11
C LEU A 651 -17.23 -11.37 0.37
N ALA A 652 -18.25 -10.92 1.10
CA ALA A 652 -18.15 -10.61 2.53
C ALA A 652 -17.98 -11.86 3.45
N THR A 653 -18.25 -13.08 2.98
CA THR A 653 -17.84 -14.30 3.72
C THR A 653 -16.38 -14.67 3.47
N LYS A 654 -15.76 -14.19 2.38
CA LYS A 654 -14.34 -14.40 2.05
C LYS A 654 -13.42 -13.24 2.43
N VAL A 655 -13.97 -12.05 2.67
CA VAL A 655 -13.21 -10.81 2.92
C VAL A 655 -13.80 -10.05 4.10
N ASN A 656 -12.97 -9.79 5.11
CA ASN A 656 -13.37 -9.13 6.36
C ASN A 656 -13.30 -7.60 6.24
N LYS A 657 -12.14 -7.07 5.83
CA LYS A 657 -11.93 -5.63 5.61
C LYS A 657 -11.65 -5.37 4.14
N ASN A 658 -12.68 -5.00 3.39
CA ASN A 658 -12.57 -4.59 1.99
C ASN A 658 -12.88 -3.09 1.87
N PRO A 659 -11.89 -2.22 1.57
CA PRO A 659 -12.10 -0.77 1.42
C PRO A 659 -13.28 -0.40 0.51
N ILE A 660 -13.49 -1.14 -0.58
CA ILE A 660 -14.57 -0.88 -1.53
C ILE A 660 -15.93 -1.19 -0.87
N LEU A 661 -16.11 -2.38 -0.26
CA LEU A 661 -17.35 -2.74 0.44
C LEU A 661 -17.65 -1.83 1.65
N LEU A 662 -16.62 -1.27 2.28
CA LEU A 662 -16.75 -0.32 3.40
C LEU A 662 -17.14 1.10 2.93
N ARG A 663 -16.75 1.51 1.72
CA ARG A 663 -17.18 2.78 1.10
C ARG A 663 -18.60 2.68 0.52
N MET A 664 -18.99 1.52 -0.02
CA MET A 664 -20.26 1.30 -0.74
C MET A 664 -21.49 1.03 0.17
N SER A 665 -21.59 1.67 1.34
CA SER A 665 -22.69 1.37 2.28
C SER A 665 -24.06 1.86 1.80
N ALA A 666 -24.13 3.02 1.15
CA ALA A 666 -25.38 3.61 0.65
C ALA A 666 -25.80 2.97 -0.69
N GLU A 667 -24.83 2.66 -1.57
CA GLU A 667 -25.04 1.96 -2.84
C GLU A 667 -25.67 0.58 -2.62
N LYS A 668 -25.34 -0.08 -1.51
CA LYS A 668 -25.99 -1.32 -1.11
C LYS A 668 -27.48 -1.12 -0.83
N GLU A 669 -27.87 -0.05 -0.15
CA GLU A 669 -29.27 0.26 0.15
C GLU A 669 -30.04 0.59 -1.13
N GLN A 670 -29.42 1.33 -2.08
CA GLN A 670 -29.96 1.54 -3.42
C GLN A 670 -30.17 0.23 -4.21
N LEU A 671 -29.24 -0.73 -4.12
CA LEU A 671 -29.40 -2.06 -4.72
C LEU A 671 -30.50 -2.87 -4.02
N GLN A 672 -30.65 -2.75 -2.69
CA GLN A 672 -31.72 -3.42 -1.94
C GLN A 672 -33.11 -2.88 -2.32
N GLU A 673 -33.24 -1.57 -2.49
CA GLU A 673 -34.45 -0.93 -3.03
C GLU A 673 -34.78 -1.44 -4.45
N ALA A 674 -33.80 -1.40 -5.37
CA ALA A 674 -33.97 -1.92 -6.74
C ALA A 674 -34.37 -3.42 -6.77
N SER A 675 -33.85 -4.22 -5.82
CA SER A 675 -34.07 -5.67 -5.75
C SER A 675 -35.53 -6.11 -5.54
N GLY A 676 -36.40 -5.20 -5.07
CA GLY A 676 -37.83 -5.46 -4.80
C GLY A 676 -38.82 -4.71 -5.70
N ARG A 677 -38.34 -3.94 -6.69
CA ARG A 677 -39.19 -3.12 -7.59
C ARG A 677 -40.19 -3.96 -8.41
N ASP A 678 -39.89 -5.23 -8.70
CA ASP A 678 -40.80 -6.14 -9.41
C ASP A 678 -42.07 -6.46 -8.60
N ALA A 679 -41.92 -6.82 -7.32
CA ALA A 679 -43.04 -7.11 -6.43
C ALA A 679 -43.92 -5.87 -6.15
N LEU A 680 -43.31 -4.68 -6.07
CA LEU A 680 -44.04 -3.41 -5.96
C LEU A 680 -44.85 -3.13 -7.24
N LEU A 681 -44.24 -3.27 -8.41
CA LEU A 681 -44.89 -3.04 -9.70
C LEU A 681 -46.10 -3.96 -9.92
N ASP A 682 -45.96 -5.25 -9.58
CA ASP A 682 -47.05 -6.22 -9.67
C ASP A 682 -48.18 -5.92 -8.66
N SER A 683 -47.83 -5.55 -7.42
CA SER A 683 -48.80 -5.10 -6.40
C SER A 683 -49.57 -3.86 -6.86
N MET A 684 -48.89 -2.87 -7.44
CA MET A 684 -49.51 -1.65 -7.94
C MET A 684 -50.51 -1.95 -9.07
N PHE A 685 -50.12 -2.71 -10.10
CA PHE A 685 -51.00 -2.96 -11.24
C PHE A 685 -52.15 -3.92 -10.92
N ASP A 686 -51.97 -4.88 -10.01
CA ASP A 686 -53.08 -5.70 -9.48
C ASP A 686 -54.10 -4.86 -8.71
N ARG A 687 -53.63 -3.93 -7.85
CA ARG A 687 -54.52 -3.01 -7.11
C ARG A 687 -55.20 -1.99 -8.03
N LEU A 688 -54.51 -1.46 -9.05
CA LEU A 688 -55.13 -0.61 -10.08
C LEU A 688 -56.24 -1.38 -10.82
N LYS A 689 -55.95 -2.60 -11.27
CA LYS A 689 -56.93 -3.47 -11.95
C LYS A 689 -58.17 -3.72 -11.09
N LYS A 690 -57.98 -4.00 -9.80
CA LYS A 690 -59.05 -4.22 -8.81
C LYS A 690 -59.70 -2.94 -8.26
N HIS A 691 -59.24 -1.75 -8.68
CA HIS A 691 -59.77 -0.48 -8.17
C HIS A 691 -61.16 -0.18 -8.74
N THR A 692 -62.04 0.44 -7.94
CA THR A 692 -63.45 0.69 -8.31
C THR A 692 -63.60 1.49 -9.61
N LEU A 693 -62.65 2.38 -9.91
CA LEU A 693 -62.61 3.18 -11.14
C LEU A 693 -62.48 2.33 -12.44
N SER A 694 -62.00 1.09 -12.37
CA SER A 694 -61.80 0.24 -13.55
C SER A 694 -63.09 -0.12 -14.28
N ASP A 695 -64.21 -0.22 -13.55
CA ASP A 695 -65.51 -0.58 -14.09
C ASP A 695 -66.44 0.62 -14.34
N LEU A 696 -65.97 1.85 -14.14
CA LEU A 696 -66.79 3.07 -14.15
C LEU A 696 -66.54 3.95 -15.38
N ILE A 697 -67.62 4.59 -15.84
CA ILE A 697 -67.58 5.62 -16.88
C ILE A 697 -68.40 6.86 -16.46
N GLU A 698 -68.08 8.00 -17.06
CA GLU A 698 -68.67 9.29 -16.76
C GLU A 698 -69.95 9.52 -17.58
N LEU A 699 -71.08 9.63 -16.88
CA LEU A 699 -72.37 10.05 -17.40
C LEU A 699 -72.56 11.54 -17.10
N ARG A 700 -72.69 12.37 -18.13
CA ARG A 700 -73.04 13.78 -18.01
C ARG A 700 -74.51 13.99 -18.31
N VAL A 701 -75.13 14.88 -17.55
CA VAL A 701 -76.56 15.19 -17.59
C VAL A 701 -76.74 16.69 -17.61
N SER A 702 -77.44 17.21 -18.61
CA SER A 702 -77.85 18.62 -18.68
C SER A 702 -79.35 18.73 -18.42
N GLU A 703 -79.72 19.04 -17.16
CA GLU A 703 -81.11 19.15 -16.73
C GLU A 703 -81.66 20.58 -16.92
N PRO A 704 -82.85 20.76 -17.53
CA PRO A 704 -83.48 22.08 -17.67
C PRO A 704 -83.77 22.76 -16.33
N LEU A 705 -84.12 21.97 -15.30
CA LEU A 705 -84.44 22.45 -13.96
C LEU A 705 -83.23 23.06 -13.22
N ASN A 706 -82.02 22.63 -13.57
CA ASN A 706 -80.76 23.13 -13.03
C ASN A 706 -80.10 24.16 -13.97
N GLY A 707 -80.90 24.89 -14.75
CA GLY A 707 -80.44 25.97 -15.63
C GLY A 707 -79.56 25.51 -16.80
N ASN A 708 -79.72 24.25 -17.23
CA ASN A 708 -78.85 23.58 -18.22
C ASN A 708 -77.37 23.49 -17.82
N VAL A 709 -77.02 23.60 -16.54
CA VAL A 709 -75.65 23.34 -16.07
C VAL A 709 -75.38 21.84 -16.13
N GLU A 710 -74.49 21.42 -17.03
CA GLU A 710 -74.06 20.02 -17.16
C GLU A 710 -73.47 19.52 -15.82
N GLN A 711 -74.00 18.41 -15.30
CA GLN A 711 -73.53 17.72 -14.10
C GLN A 711 -72.99 16.34 -14.48
N ARG A 712 -71.85 15.94 -13.91
CA ARG A 712 -71.20 14.66 -14.19
C ARG A 712 -71.31 13.69 -13.01
N TYR A 713 -71.67 12.46 -13.32
CA TYR A 713 -71.90 11.34 -12.42
C TYR A 713 -71.08 10.13 -12.90
N PHE A 714 -70.75 9.20 -12.01
CA PHE A 714 -70.16 7.93 -12.41
C PHE A 714 -71.19 6.80 -12.32
N VAL A 715 -71.15 5.91 -13.31
CA VAL A 715 -72.03 4.75 -13.47
C VAL A 715 -71.20 3.56 -13.91
N ASN A 716 -71.66 2.33 -13.65
CA ASN A 716 -70.94 1.15 -14.12
C ASN A 716 -71.05 1.02 -15.65
N SER A 717 -69.91 0.73 -16.28
CA SER A 717 -69.75 0.48 -17.71
C SER A 717 -70.67 -0.63 -18.25
N THR A 718 -70.91 -1.69 -17.48
CA THR A 718 -71.82 -2.78 -17.86
C THR A 718 -73.24 -2.25 -18.04
N PHE A 719 -73.77 -1.52 -17.06
CA PHE A 719 -75.11 -0.94 -17.11
C PHE A 719 -75.29 -0.07 -18.36
N ILE A 720 -74.33 0.80 -18.69
CA ILE A 720 -74.44 1.65 -19.88
C ILE A 720 -74.36 0.83 -21.18
N SER A 721 -73.55 -0.23 -21.23
CA SER A 721 -73.50 -1.11 -22.41
C SER A 721 -74.82 -1.87 -22.64
N GLU A 722 -75.47 -2.30 -21.56
CA GLU A 722 -76.77 -2.99 -21.57
C GLU A 722 -77.96 -2.04 -21.83
N ASN A 723 -77.83 -0.76 -21.48
CA ASN A 723 -78.92 0.22 -21.49
C ASN A 723 -78.72 1.33 -22.54
N ARG A 724 -77.87 1.10 -23.55
CA ARG A 724 -77.46 2.12 -24.52
C ARG A 724 -78.64 2.85 -25.19
N ASP A 725 -79.70 2.13 -25.54
CA ASP A 725 -80.90 2.70 -26.15
C ASP A 725 -81.60 3.73 -25.24
N ARG A 726 -81.56 3.52 -23.91
CA ARG A 726 -82.18 4.41 -22.92
C ARG A 726 -81.53 5.78 -22.85
N LEU A 727 -80.27 5.93 -23.29
CA LEU A 727 -79.60 7.23 -23.41
C LEU A 727 -80.23 8.12 -24.49
N THR A 728 -80.97 7.53 -25.45
CA THR A 728 -81.64 8.24 -26.54
C THR A 728 -83.14 8.47 -26.30
N ALA A 729 -83.70 7.89 -25.22
CA ALA A 729 -85.11 7.95 -24.93
C ALA A 729 -85.51 9.31 -24.33
N SER A 730 -86.49 9.98 -24.94
CA SER A 730 -87.06 11.23 -24.42
C SER A 730 -87.94 10.96 -23.19
N GLY A 731 -87.53 11.43 -22.02
CA GLY A 731 -88.29 11.35 -20.79
C GLY A 731 -87.40 11.22 -19.56
N ARG A 732 -87.99 10.80 -18.44
CA ARG A 732 -87.28 10.64 -17.18
C ARG A 732 -86.63 9.25 -17.08
N VAL A 733 -85.29 9.20 -17.07
CA VAL A 733 -84.51 7.94 -17.13
C VAL A 733 -83.78 7.70 -15.82
N GLY A 734 -83.86 6.46 -15.31
CA GLY A 734 -83.23 6.03 -14.06
C GLY A 734 -81.86 5.37 -14.28
N PHE A 735 -80.85 5.79 -13.52
CA PHE A 735 -79.49 5.26 -13.57
C PHE A 735 -78.97 4.89 -12.16
N PRO A 736 -78.26 3.76 -11.98
CA PRO A 736 -77.54 3.41 -10.76
C PRO A 736 -76.23 4.20 -10.69
N VAL A 737 -76.28 5.36 -10.04
CA VAL A 737 -75.16 6.29 -9.90
C VAL A 737 -74.33 5.94 -8.67
N VAL A 738 -73.00 5.95 -8.78
CA VAL A 738 -72.09 5.70 -7.66
C VAL A 738 -72.25 6.79 -6.59
N ASP A 739 -72.41 6.38 -5.33
CA ASP A 739 -72.59 7.27 -4.19
C ASP A 739 -71.62 7.05 -3.02
N SER A 740 -70.53 6.28 -3.25
CA SER A 740 -69.42 6.12 -2.30
C SER A 740 -68.09 5.77 -2.99
N VAL A 741 -66.97 5.97 -2.28
CA VAL A 741 -65.61 5.58 -2.74
C VAL A 741 -65.51 4.09 -3.09
N LEU A 742 -66.26 3.25 -2.36
CA LEU A 742 -66.29 1.79 -2.53
C LEU A 742 -67.15 1.33 -3.72
N GLY A 743 -67.68 2.25 -4.53
CA GLY A 743 -68.46 1.90 -5.72
C GLY A 743 -69.91 1.46 -5.44
N ALA A 744 -70.42 1.66 -4.22
CA ALA A 744 -71.85 1.47 -3.95
C ALA A 744 -72.68 2.42 -4.84
N VAL A 745 -73.88 1.97 -5.24
CA VAL A 745 -74.73 2.66 -6.21
C VAL A 745 -76.11 2.96 -5.67
N ARG A 746 -76.65 4.11 -6.09
CA ARG A 746 -77.99 4.59 -5.76
C ARG A 746 -78.70 5.04 -7.03
N ASN A 747 -79.90 4.49 -7.24
CA ASN A 747 -80.75 4.87 -8.36
C ASN A 747 -81.15 6.35 -8.27
N ARG A 748 -80.87 7.11 -9.32
CA ARG A 748 -81.30 8.51 -9.53
C ARG A 748 -82.05 8.62 -10.85
N SER A 749 -83.09 9.45 -10.89
CA SER A 749 -83.96 9.62 -12.07
C SER A 749 -83.86 11.03 -12.63
N PHE A 750 -83.14 11.15 -13.74
CA PHE A 750 -82.79 12.41 -14.40
C PHE A 750 -83.74 12.76 -15.55
N GLU A 751 -83.79 14.03 -15.91
CA GLU A 751 -84.62 14.55 -17.00
C GLU A 751 -83.86 15.65 -17.77
N GLY A 752 -83.37 15.33 -18.97
CA GLY A 752 -82.46 16.19 -19.73
C GLY A 752 -81.80 15.47 -20.90
N THR A 753 -80.70 16.03 -21.42
CA THR A 753 -79.83 15.34 -22.39
C THR A 753 -78.68 14.63 -21.70
N PHE A 754 -78.26 13.50 -22.27
CA PHE A 754 -77.20 12.64 -21.74
C PHE A 754 -76.00 12.62 -22.68
N SER A 755 -74.78 12.69 -22.12
CA SER A 755 -73.55 12.33 -22.83
C SER A 755 -72.72 11.36 -21.98
N VAL A 756 -71.95 10.49 -22.62
CA VAL A 756 -71.13 9.47 -21.95
C VAL A 756 -69.69 9.59 -22.42
N THR A 757 -68.74 9.50 -21.49
CA THR A 757 -67.31 9.45 -21.76
C THR A 757 -66.72 8.21 -21.08
N ASP A 758 -65.90 7.45 -21.80
CA ASP A 758 -65.31 6.17 -21.33
C ASP A 758 -64.29 6.32 -20.19
N GLU A 759 -64.03 7.54 -19.71
CA GLU A 759 -63.20 7.81 -18.53
C GLU A 759 -64.04 7.62 -17.25
N PRO A 760 -63.49 7.08 -16.16
CA PRO A 760 -62.07 6.73 -15.96
C PRO A 760 -61.63 5.35 -16.47
N GLN A 761 -62.55 4.46 -16.85
CA GLN A 761 -62.23 3.10 -17.33
C GLN A 761 -61.19 3.08 -18.48
N ALA A 762 -61.24 4.05 -19.41
CA ALA A 762 -60.25 4.19 -20.48
C ALA A 762 -58.83 4.46 -19.94
N THR A 763 -58.68 5.38 -18.98
CA THR A 763 -57.42 5.58 -18.25
C THR A 763 -56.98 4.32 -17.51
N MET A 764 -57.88 3.61 -16.82
CA MET A 764 -57.53 2.41 -16.04
C MET A 764 -57.04 1.27 -16.94
N ARG A 765 -57.71 1.03 -18.08
CA ARG A 765 -57.27 0.04 -19.08
C ARG A 765 -55.92 0.42 -19.69
N TRP A 766 -55.69 1.70 -19.98
CA TRP A 766 -54.38 2.17 -20.44
C TRP A 766 -53.30 2.00 -19.37
N LEU A 767 -53.58 2.24 -18.09
CA LEU A 767 -52.62 1.96 -17.00
C LEU A 767 -52.24 0.47 -16.96
N GLU A 768 -53.23 -0.45 -17.03
CA GLU A 768 -52.96 -1.90 -17.09
C GLU A 768 -52.20 -2.31 -18.37
N GLN A 769 -52.35 -1.57 -19.46
CA GLN A 769 -51.61 -1.78 -20.71
C GLN A 769 -50.15 -1.29 -20.60
N GLN A 770 -49.93 -0.06 -20.12
CA GLN A 770 -48.58 0.48 -19.91
C GLN A 770 -47.77 -0.33 -18.89
N GLY A 771 -48.40 -0.90 -17.86
CA GLY A 771 -47.75 -1.82 -16.92
C GLY A 771 -47.28 -3.15 -17.51
N LYS A 772 -47.74 -3.50 -18.72
CA LYS A 772 -47.29 -4.67 -19.49
C LYS A 772 -46.30 -4.28 -20.57
N GLU A 773 -46.57 -3.18 -21.28
CA GLU A 773 -45.73 -2.68 -22.37
C GLU A 773 -44.40 -2.11 -21.86
N LEU A 774 -44.45 -1.24 -20.85
CA LEU A 774 -43.27 -0.55 -20.29
C LEU A 774 -42.63 -1.33 -19.14
N ARG A 775 -42.87 -2.64 -19.01
CA ARG A 775 -42.42 -3.41 -17.84
C ARG A 775 -40.90 -3.44 -17.72
N VAL A 776 -40.18 -3.51 -18.84
CA VAL A 776 -38.71 -3.53 -18.83
C VAL A 776 -38.17 -2.17 -18.39
N GLU A 777 -38.75 -1.11 -18.93
CA GLU A 777 -38.44 0.29 -18.66
C GLU A 777 -38.72 0.66 -17.19
N PHE A 778 -39.82 0.19 -16.59
CA PHE A 778 -40.05 0.33 -15.15
C PHE A 778 -38.96 -0.33 -14.31
N LEU A 779 -38.45 -1.49 -14.74
CA LEU A 779 -37.45 -2.24 -13.97
C LEU A 779 -36.00 -1.76 -14.20
N GLN A 780 -35.74 -0.98 -15.26
CA GLN A 780 -34.43 -0.40 -15.57
C GLN A 780 -34.31 1.09 -15.22
N ASP A 781 -35.38 1.85 -15.43
CA ASP A 781 -35.45 3.33 -15.36
C ASP A 781 -36.76 3.76 -14.65
N TRP A 782 -36.96 3.21 -13.45
CA TRP A 782 -38.16 3.36 -12.59
C TRP A 782 -38.57 4.82 -12.42
N GLU A 783 -37.62 5.65 -11.98
CA GLU A 783 -37.80 7.07 -11.71
C GLU A 783 -38.45 7.80 -12.90
N LYS A 784 -37.84 7.70 -14.08
CA LYS A 784 -38.26 8.38 -15.31
C LYS A 784 -39.53 7.79 -15.89
N THR A 785 -39.72 6.47 -15.78
CA THR A 785 -40.92 5.78 -16.27
C THR A 785 -42.14 6.18 -15.43
N PHE A 786 -42.01 6.27 -14.10
CA PHE A 786 -43.05 6.82 -13.23
C PHE A 786 -43.34 8.30 -13.49
N VAL A 787 -42.31 9.16 -13.58
CA VAL A 787 -42.48 10.57 -13.96
C VAL A 787 -43.26 10.72 -15.26
N THR A 788 -42.90 9.92 -16.28
CA THR A 788 -43.55 9.93 -17.59
C THR A 788 -45.00 9.45 -17.52
N LEU A 789 -45.28 8.36 -16.78
CA LEU A 789 -46.63 7.83 -16.60
C LEU A 789 -47.53 8.85 -15.89
N ILE A 790 -47.05 9.45 -14.80
CA ILE A 790 -47.77 10.49 -14.05
C ILE A 790 -48.07 11.70 -14.94
N ALA A 791 -47.06 12.22 -15.65
CA ALA A 791 -47.23 13.33 -16.58
C ALA A 791 -48.29 13.04 -17.66
N ASN A 792 -48.37 11.79 -18.15
CA ASN A 792 -49.37 11.37 -19.14
C ASN A 792 -50.78 11.22 -18.54
N VAL A 793 -50.94 10.85 -17.26
CA VAL A 793 -52.23 10.91 -16.56
C VAL A 793 -52.71 12.36 -16.40
N VAL A 794 -51.82 13.28 -16.01
CA VAL A 794 -52.16 14.71 -15.84
C VAL A 794 -52.63 15.35 -17.15
N LYS A 795 -52.04 14.95 -18.29
CA LYS A 795 -52.36 15.43 -19.66
C LYS A 795 -53.70 14.92 -20.23
N ARG A 796 -54.46 14.03 -19.56
CA ARG A 796 -55.73 13.53 -20.12
C ARG A 796 -56.86 14.55 -20.06
N ASP A 797 -57.15 15.24 -21.15
CA ASP A 797 -58.15 16.33 -21.20
C ASP A 797 -59.60 15.92 -20.89
N LYS A 798 -59.93 14.63 -20.95
CA LYS A 798 -61.27 14.08 -20.65
C LYS A 798 -61.44 13.52 -19.24
N LEU A 799 -60.35 13.30 -18.50
CA LEU A 799 -60.38 12.63 -17.20
C LEU A 799 -60.62 13.65 -16.07
N ASP A 800 -61.61 13.38 -15.21
CA ASP A 800 -62.00 14.21 -14.06
C ASP A 800 -60.82 14.60 -13.14
N GLY A 801 -60.81 15.85 -12.68
CA GLY A 801 -59.73 16.46 -11.89
C GLY A 801 -59.45 15.81 -10.53
N LEU A 802 -60.46 15.29 -9.82
CA LEU A 802 -60.22 14.53 -8.58
C LEU A 802 -59.82 13.09 -8.87
N VAL A 803 -60.33 12.48 -9.95
CA VAL A 803 -59.86 11.17 -10.36
C VAL A 803 -58.39 11.24 -10.79
N LYS A 804 -57.94 12.34 -11.41
CA LYS A 804 -56.52 12.65 -11.59
C LYS A 804 -55.79 12.73 -10.25
N GLU A 805 -56.28 13.50 -9.26
CA GLU A 805 -55.62 13.54 -7.94
C GLU A 805 -55.54 12.14 -7.29
N VAL A 806 -56.56 11.27 -7.44
CA VAL A 806 -56.55 9.89 -6.93
C VAL A 806 -55.46 9.06 -7.60
N LEU A 807 -55.43 9.03 -8.93
CA LEU A 807 -54.46 8.22 -9.68
C LEU A 807 -53.03 8.76 -9.52
N VAL A 808 -52.85 10.07 -9.47
CA VAL A 808 -51.53 10.69 -9.18
C VAL A 808 -51.05 10.32 -7.77
N SER A 809 -51.92 10.30 -6.75
CA SER A 809 -51.54 9.80 -5.42
C SER A 809 -51.13 8.33 -5.46
N MET A 810 -51.94 7.45 -6.09
CA MET A 810 -51.63 6.02 -6.19
C MET A 810 -50.30 5.75 -6.90
N LEU A 811 -50.00 6.49 -7.97
CA LEU A 811 -48.74 6.35 -8.70
C LEU A 811 -47.55 6.92 -7.94
N ILE A 812 -47.69 8.08 -7.29
CA ILE A 812 -46.58 8.70 -6.53
C ILE A 812 -46.24 7.89 -5.27
N ASP A 813 -47.24 7.39 -4.53
CA ASP A 813 -46.99 6.62 -3.31
C ASP A 813 -46.26 5.29 -3.59
N GLU A 814 -46.50 4.64 -4.74
CA GLU A 814 -45.71 3.47 -5.17
C GLU A 814 -44.37 3.84 -5.82
N ALA A 815 -44.32 4.90 -6.61
CA ALA A 815 -43.06 5.42 -7.17
C ALA A 815 -42.05 5.70 -6.05
N ALA A 816 -42.50 6.33 -4.96
CA ALA A 816 -41.76 6.58 -3.73
C ALA A 816 -41.39 5.28 -2.99
N ALA A 817 -42.33 4.33 -2.84
CA ALA A 817 -42.05 3.05 -2.16
C ALA A 817 -40.94 2.22 -2.84
N GLY A 818 -40.72 2.41 -4.15
CA GLY A 818 -39.62 1.81 -4.91
C GLY A 818 -38.49 2.77 -5.28
N SER A 819 -38.42 3.98 -4.71
CA SER A 819 -37.35 4.95 -4.94
C SER A 819 -37.27 6.02 -3.85
N GLU A 820 -36.21 5.98 -3.02
CA GLU A 820 -35.96 7.00 -1.98
C GLU A 820 -35.84 8.41 -2.59
N VAL A 821 -35.23 8.51 -3.78
CA VAL A 821 -35.10 9.77 -4.54
C VAL A 821 -36.47 10.35 -4.88
N LEU A 822 -37.44 9.52 -5.26
CA LEU A 822 -38.83 9.94 -5.47
C LEU A 822 -39.55 10.21 -4.14
N GLU A 823 -39.30 9.46 -3.06
CA GLU A 823 -39.91 9.73 -1.75
C GLU A 823 -39.51 11.10 -1.20
N GLU A 824 -38.23 11.47 -1.27
CA GLU A 824 -37.79 12.80 -0.87
C GLU A 824 -38.28 13.88 -1.83
N ALA A 825 -38.09 13.72 -3.14
CA ALA A 825 -38.42 14.77 -4.09
C ALA A 825 -39.93 15.05 -4.18
N THR A 826 -40.78 14.03 -4.10
CA THR A 826 -42.25 14.19 -4.20
C THR A 826 -42.93 14.52 -2.87
N ARG A 827 -42.16 14.76 -1.79
CA ARG A 827 -42.67 14.95 -0.42
C ARG A 827 -43.73 16.07 -0.35
N GLY A 828 -43.51 17.20 -1.03
CA GLY A 828 -44.46 18.31 -1.07
C GLY A 828 -45.76 17.97 -1.81
N THR A 829 -45.68 17.33 -2.98
CA THR A 829 -46.86 16.81 -3.68
C THR A 829 -47.63 15.78 -2.85
N ARG A 830 -46.94 14.87 -2.17
CA ARG A 830 -47.57 13.86 -1.29
C ARG A 830 -48.27 14.51 -0.11
N ASP A 831 -47.71 15.57 0.46
CA ASP A 831 -48.32 16.26 1.61
C ASP A 831 -49.50 17.15 1.21
N GLU A 832 -49.46 17.89 0.09
CA GLU A 832 -50.64 18.56 -0.46
C GLU A 832 -51.73 17.52 -0.83
N LEU A 833 -51.35 16.37 -1.40
CA LEU A 833 -52.31 15.28 -1.60
C LEU A 833 -52.89 14.79 -0.27
N LYS A 834 -52.11 14.60 0.81
CA LYS A 834 -52.66 14.24 2.14
C LYS A 834 -53.65 15.28 2.66
N LEU A 835 -53.32 16.58 2.57
CA LEU A 835 -54.22 17.68 2.94
C LEU A 835 -55.54 17.67 2.16
N ARG A 836 -55.48 17.36 0.87
CA ARG A 836 -56.65 17.29 -0.04
C ARG A 836 -57.45 16.00 0.06
N ARG A 837 -57.10 15.06 0.94
CA ARG A 837 -57.76 13.75 1.04
C ARG A 837 -59.28 13.86 1.14
N SER A 838 -59.80 14.79 1.94
CA SER A 838 -61.26 15.01 2.10
C SER A 838 -61.97 15.44 0.80
N LYS A 839 -61.25 16.07 -0.14
CA LYS A 839 -61.76 16.35 -1.50
C LYS A 839 -61.76 15.06 -2.33
N ARG A 840 -60.62 14.35 -2.39
CA ARG A 840 -60.50 13.08 -3.14
C ARG A 840 -61.49 12.02 -2.69
N ASP A 841 -61.70 11.85 -1.39
CA ASP A 841 -62.64 10.89 -0.82
C ASP A 841 -64.12 11.22 -1.20
N ASN A 842 -64.37 12.34 -1.89
CA ASN A 842 -65.66 12.71 -2.51
C ASN A 842 -65.63 12.72 -4.05
N TRP A 843 -64.68 12.02 -4.71
CA TRP A 843 -64.55 12.00 -6.18
C TRP A 843 -65.86 11.62 -6.90
N PHE A 844 -66.66 10.73 -6.32
CA PHE A 844 -67.93 10.26 -6.88
C PHE A 844 -69.06 11.30 -6.84
N ALA A 845 -68.92 12.37 -6.05
CA ALA A 845 -69.99 13.34 -5.83
C ALA A 845 -70.34 14.12 -7.10
N ALA A 846 -71.63 14.45 -7.26
CA ALA A 846 -72.14 15.18 -8.42
C ALA A 846 -71.59 16.62 -8.46
N ARG A 847 -71.08 17.02 -9.62
CA ARG A 847 -70.55 18.38 -9.88
C ARG A 847 -70.49 18.68 -11.39
N PRO A 848 -70.25 19.94 -11.80
CA PRO A 848 -69.86 20.22 -13.18
C PRO A 848 -68.62 19.44 -13.62
N PRO A 849 -68.50 19.07 -14.91
CA PRO A 849 -67.31 18.41 -15.44
C PRO A 849 -66.10 19.35 -15.44
N ASP A 850 -65.06 18.93 -14.72
CA ASP A 850 -63.77 19.59 -14.62
C ASP A 850 -62.68 18.53 -14.78
N SER A 851 -61.83 18.65 -15.81
CA SER A 851 -60.68 17.78 -16.06
C SER A 851 -59.35 18.43 -15.68
N SER A 852 -59.38 19.61 -15.05
CA SER A 852 -58.18 20.26 -14.55
C SER A 852 -57.69 19.57 -13.26
N LEU A 853 -56.37 19.32 -13.19
CA LEU A 853 -55.72 19.01 -11.92
C LEU A 853 -55.57 20.33 -11.15
N SER A 854 -55.78 20.31 -9.83
CA SER A 854 -55.64 21.51 -8.99
C SER A 854 -54.32 22.22 -9.23
N ALA A 855 -54.34 23.54 -9.26
CA ALA A 855 -53.16 24.35 -9.54
C ALA A 855 -51.99 24.05 -8.57
N ASP A 856 -52.31 23.83 -7.30
CA ASP A 856 -51.39 23.50 -6.21
C ASP A 856 -50.66 22.17 -6.48
N VAL A 857 -51.44 21.08 -6.61
CA VAL A 857 -50.93 19.73 -6.92
C VAL A 857 -50.19 19.70 -8.25
N ARG A 858 -50.71 20.36 -9.29
CA ARG A 858 -50.07 20.45 -10.60
C ARG A 858 -48.73 21.20 -10.52
N GLY A 859 -48.68 22.31 -9.79
CA GLY A 859 -47.48 23.11 -9.62
C GLY A 859 -46.37 22.31 -8.95
N LEU A 860 -46.64 21.80 -7.74
CA LEU A 860 -45.71 20.98 -6.96
C LEU A 860 -45.23 19.76 -7.77
N ALA A 861 -46.15 18.95 -8.29
CA ALA A 861 -45.80 17.74 -9.03
C ALA A 861 -44.97 18.04 -10.28
N SER A 862 -45.26 19.14 -10.99
CA SER A 862 -44.48 19.52 -12.17
C SER A 862 -43.07 19.99 -11.81
N SER A 863 -42.87 20.69 -10.68
CA SER A 863 -41.52 21.06 -10.22
C SER A 863 -40.72 19.88 -9.66
N GLU A 864 -41.36 19.03 -8.85
CA GLU A 864 -40.72 17.92 -8.13
C GLU A 864 -40.38 16.76 -9.08
N LEU A 865 -41.27 16.39 -9.99
CA LEU A 865 -41.01 15.31 -10.94
C LEU A 865 -39.98 15.71 -12.02
N MET A 866 -39.88 17.01 -12.35
CA MET A 866 -38.86 17.51 -13.29
C MET A 866 -37.45 17.54 -12.70
N SER A 867 -37.28 17.76 -11.39
CA SER A 867 -35.95 17.66 -10.76
C SER A 867 -35.48 16.21 -10.70
N VAL A 868 -36.36 15.25 -10.37
CA VAL A 868 -36.05 13.81 -10.43
C VAL A 868 -35.69 13.38 -11.85
N TYR A 869 -36.45 13.80 -12.87
CA TYR A 869 -36.17 13.48 -14.27
C TYR A 869 -34.75 13.93 -14.68
N ALA A 870 -34.35 15.14 -14.26
CA ALA A 870 -33.02 15.68 -14.54
C ALA A 870 -31.88 15.05 -13.71
N GLY A 871 -32.17 14.53 -12.51
CA GLY A 871 -31.18 13.90 -11.61
C GLY A 871 -31.07 12.38 -11.72
N SER A 872 -31.96 11.70 -12.45
CA SER A 872 -32.05 10.23 -12.51
C SER A 872 -30.73 9.55 -12.92
N GLU A 873 -29.98 10.12 -13.87
CA GLU A 873 -28.67 9.61 -14.30
C GLU A 873 -27.57 9.74 -13.22
N GLU A 874 -27.73 10.64 -12.23
CA GLU A 874 -26.75 10.77 -11.15
C GLU A 874 -26.88 9.69 -10.06
N ARG A 875 -28.03 9.00 -9.95
CA ARG A 875 -28.29 8.00 -8.91
C ARG A 875 -27.21 6.90 -8.88
N TRP A 876 -26.88 6.35 -10.04
CA TRP A 876 -25.93 5.24 -10.17
C TRP A 876 -24.47 5.69 -10.36
N LYS A 877 -24.21 7.00 -10.31
CA LYS A 877 -22.90 7.60 -10.64
C LYS A 877 -21.81 7.28 -9.62
N SER A 878 -22.15 7.17 -8.32
CA SER A 878 -21.22 6.72 -7.29
C SER A 878 -20.91 5.23 -7.44
N LEU A 879 -21.94 4.40 -7.59
CA LEU A 879 -21.83 2.96 -7.86
C LEU A 879 -20.96 2.67 -9.10
N LEU A 880 -21.15 3.43 -10.18
CA LEU A 880 -20.31 3.38 -11.38
C LEU A 880 -18.86 3.80 -11.07
N SER A 881 -18.65 4.90 -10.32
CA SER A 881 -17.29 5.37 -9.98
C SER A 881 -16.46 4.34 -9.19
N PHE A 882 -17.08 3.52 -8.33
CA PHE A 882 -16.41 2.38 -7.71
C PHE A 882 -16.10 1.28 -8.73
N ALA A 883 -17.04 0.99 -9.63
CA ALA A 883 -16.89 -0.02 -10.69
C ALA A 883 -15.85 0.35 -11.76
N GLU A 884 -15.57 1.63 -11.97
CA GLU A 884 -14.51 2.13 -12.86
C GLU A 884 -13.11 2.14 -12.22
N ASN A 885 -13.02 1.97 -10.89
CA ASN A 885 -11.76 1.95 -10.13
C ASN A 885 -11.52 0.58 -9.46
N PRO A 886 -11.40 -0.52 -10.23
CA PRO A 886 -11.04 -1.84 -9.69
C PRO A 886 -9.61 -1.86 -9.16
N TYR A 887 -9.29 -2.83 -8.31
CA TYR A 887 -7.95 -3.03 -7.78
C TYR A 887 -6.95 -3.32 -8.91
N GLN A 888 -5.95 -2.46 -9.07
CA GLN A 888 -4.90 -2.64 -10.08
C GLN A 888 -3.68 -3.28 -9.42
N TRP A 889 -3.24 -4.45 -9.89
CA TRP A 889 -1.97 -5.03 -9.46
C TRP A 889 -0.81 -4.29 -10.14
N ILE A 890 -0.07 -3.48 -9.36
CA ILE A 890 0.95 -2.55 -9.88
C ILE A 890 2.39 -3.01 -9.65
N GLY A 891 2.60 -4.08 -8.87
CA GLY A 891 3.93 -4.53 -8.49
C GLY A 891 3.92 -5.39 -7.22
N MET A 892 5.05 -5.43 -6.53
CA MET A 892 5.26 -6.26 -5.34
C MET A 892 6.24 -5.62 -4.35
N LEU A 893 6.23 -6.08 -3.11
CA LEU A 893 7.24 -5.72 -2.12
C LEU A 893 8.53 -6.50 -2.33
N VAL A 894 9.67 -5.79 -2.35
CA VAL A 894 11.02 -6.39 -2.39
C VAL A 894 11.91 -5.77 -1.31
N ARG A 895 12.79 -6.59 -0.71
CA ARG A 895 13.83 -6.12 0.20
C ARG A 895 15.02 -5.63 -0.61
N VAL A 896 15.52 -4.43 -0.32
CA VAL A 896 16.83 -4.00 -0.81
C VAL A 896 17.89 -4.66 0.09
N PRO A 897 19.02 -5.17 -0.44
CA PRO A 897 20.15 -5.59 0.40
C PRO A 897 20.51 -4.49 1.40
N ASP A 898 20.58 -4.86 2.68
CA ASP A 898 20.81 -3.99 3.84
C ASP A 898 19.87 -2.77 3.97
N GLY A 899 18.74 -2.75 3.27
CA GLY A 899 17.82 -1.62 3.17
C GLY A 899 16.37 -1.92 3.54
N PRO A 900 15.50 -0.88 3.52
CA PRO A 900 14.07 -1.05 3.75
C PRO A 900 13.40 -1.84 2.62
N VAL A 901 12.22 -2.39 2.93
CA VAL A 901 11.33 -2.99 1.92
C VAL A 901 10.72 -1.86 1.08
N ARG A 902 10.78 -2.02 -0.25
CA ARG A 902 10.27 -1.05 -1.23
C ARG A 902 9.27 -1.73 -2.19
N LEU A 903 8.44 -0.91 -2.83
CA LEU A 903 7.69 -1.36 -4.01
C LEU A 903 8.66 -1.51 -5.20
N LEU A 904 8.67 -2.67 -5.83
CA LEU A 904 9.13 -2.83 -7.21
C LEU A 904 7.87 -2.85 -8.09
N ALA A 905 7.66 -1.75 -8.81
CA ALA A 905 6.58 -1.60 -9.77
C ALA A 905 6.81 -2.52 -10.98
N ARG A 906 5.74 -3.07 -11.54
CA ARG A 906 5.77 -3.88 -12.77
C ARG A 906 5.79 -3.00 -14.02
N ASP A 907 4.87 -2.02 -14.04
CA ASP A 907 4.63 -1.09 -15.14
C ASP A 907 4.90 0.36 -14.67
N GLN A 908 4.65 1.34 -15.53
CA GLN A 908 4.59 2.74 -15.09
C GLN A 908 3.46 2.91 -14.06
N LEU A 909 3.78 3.49 -12.89
CA LEU A 909 2.80 3.70 -11.82
C LEU A 909 1.65 4.62 -12.29
N PRO A 910 0.40 4.38 -11.83
CA PRO A 910 -0.74 5.24 -12.15
C PRO A 910 -0.48 6.72 -11.84
N GLY A 911 -0.97 7.61 -12.72
CA GLY A 911 -0.86 9.06 -12.53
C GLY A 911 -1.89 9.65 -11.55
N SER A 912 -2.81 8.82 -11.03
CA SER A 912 -3.82 9.19 -10.04
C SER A 912 -3.31 8.96 -8.60
N ASP A 913 -3.78 9.82 -7.69
CA ASP A 913 -3.59 9.63 -6.25
C ASP A 913 -4.48 8.45 -5.76
N GLY A 914 -4.02 7.68 -4.76
CA GLY A 914 -4.81 6.54 -4.23
C GLY A 914 -4.09 5.62 -3.25
N ASP A 915 -4.83 4.72 -2.59
CA ASP A 915 -4.33 3.80 -1.56
C ASP A 915 -3.45 2.67 -2.15
N LEU A 916 -2.36 2.33 -1.44
CA LEU A 916 -1.56 1.14 -1.70
C LEU A 916 -1.91 0.05 -0.68
N LEU A 917 -2.32 -1.11 -1.16
CA LEU A 917 -2.93 -2.21 -0.41
C LEU A 917 -2.21 -3.53 -0.66
N ILE A 918 -2.34 -4.46 0.29
CA ILE A 918 -2.03 -5.90 0.13
C ILE A 918 -3.24 -6.73 0.54
N ALA A 919 -3.38 -7.92 -0.04
CA ALA A 919 -4.34 -8.93 0.40
C ALA A 919 -3.61 -9.98 1.25
N VAL A 920 -4.02 -10.13 2.51
CA VAL A 920 -3.38 -11.01 3.51
C VAL A 920 -4.42 -11.78 4.33
N GLU A 921 -3.98 -12.80 5.06
CA GLU A 921 -4.80 -13.51 6.05
C GLU A 921 -5.39 -12.52 7.08
N SER A 922 -6.68 -12.65 7.40
CA SER A 922 -7.31 -11.81 8.41
C SER A 922 -6.94 -12.31 9.82
N PRO A 923 -6.29 -11.50 10.69
CA PRO A 923 -5.85 -11.94 12.01
C PRO A 923 -7.00 -12.14 13.03
N ALA A 924 -8.25 -12.14 12.56
CA ALA A 924 -9.44 -12.50 13.31
C ALA A 924 -10.10 -13.80 12.79
N ASP A 925 -9.73 -14.26 11.60
CA ASP A 925 -10.31 -15.43 10.92
C ASP A 925 -9.43 -15.84 9.71
N ALA A 926 -8.68 -16.94 9.86
CA ALA A 926 -7.76 -17.44 8.85
C ALA A 926 -8.44 -17.80 7.51
N SER A 927 -9.75 -18.04 7.49
CA SER A 927 -10.50 -18.31 6.26
C SER A 927 -10.78 -17.05 5.42
N LYS A 928 -10.51 -15.86 5.96
CA LYS A 928 -10.86 -14.57 5.36
C LYS A 928 -9.64 -13.74 5.00
N THR A 929 -9.82 -12.90 3.99
CA THR A 929 -8.85 -11.90 3.55
C THR A 929 -9.08 -10.55 4.27
N ASP A 930 -8.01 -9.91 4.71
CA ASP A 930 -7.95 -8.49 5.05
C ASP A 930 -7.24 -7.74 3.91
N PHE A 931 -7.85 -6.68 3.36
CA PHE A 931 -7.13 -5.72 2.51
C PHE A 931 -6.47 -4.68 3.42
N VAL A 932 -5.16 -4.78 3.60
CA VAL A 932 -4.41 -3.91 4.49
C VAL A 932 -3.69 -2.83 3.69
N ARG A 933 -3.99 -1.57 3.99
CA ARG A 933 -3.21 -0.43 3.49
C ARG A 933 -1.77 -0.51 4.00
N ILE A 934 -0.82 -0.30 3.09
CA ILE A 934 0.62 -0.26 3.33
C ILE A 934 1.28 1.07 2.89
N GLY A 935 0.52 1.95 2.22
CA GLY A 935 1.04 3.23 1.73
C GLY A 935 0.00 4.02 0.94
N ARG A 936 0.47 5.04 0.24
CA ARG A 936 -0.30 5.81 -0.76
C ARG A 936 0.55 6.08 -2.00
N LEU A 937 -0.08 6.12 -3.16
CA LEU A 937 0.46 6.70 -4.38
C LEU A 937 0.08 8.17 -4.42
N GLU A 938 1.05 9.07 -4.58
CA GLU A 938 0.81 10.52 -4.66
C GLU A 938 1.61 11.09 -5.83
N GLN A 939 0.92 11.65 -6.84
CA GLN A 939 1.51 12.20 -8.06
C GLN A 939 2.43 11.22 -8.84
N GLY A 940 2.19 9.91 -8.70
CA GLY A 940 3.02 8.83 -9.26
C GLY A 940 4.14 8.31 -8.34
N ASP A 941 4.43 8.98 -7.21
CA ASP A 941 5.40 8.51 -6.21
C ASP A 941 4.75 7.59 -5.18
N ALA A 942 5.23 6.36 -5.07
CA ALA A 942 4.72 5.36 -4.12
C ALA A 942 5.36 5.52 -2.73
N LYS A 943 4.57 5.95 -1.75
CA LYS A 943 5.00 6.21 -0.36
C LYS A 943 4.47 5.12 0.56
N LEU A 944 5.35 4.18 0.94
CA LEU A 944 5.05 3.12 1.92
C LEU A 944 5.09 3.67 3.35
N GLU A 945 4.23 3.15 4.23
CA GLU A 945 4.16 3.49 5.65
C GLU A 945 5.11 2.57 6.45
N PRO A 946 6.29 3.05 6.89
CA PRO A 946 7.42 2.19 7.29
C PRO A 946 7.25 1.49 8.65
N ALA A 947 6.13 1.70 9.35
CA ALA A 947 5.87 1.21 10.70
C ALA A 947 4.92 0.00 10.76
N ARG A 948 4.52 -0.58 9.61
CA ARG A 948 3.61 -1.73 9.56
C ARG A 948 4.40 -3.03 9.49
N SER A 949 4.05 -3.99 10.35
CA SER A 949 4.54 -5.39 10.36
C SER A 949 4.27 -6.16 9.07
N ASN A 950 3.54 -5.56 8.13
CA ASN A 950 2.97 -6.25 6.99
C ASN A 950 3.75 -5.97 5.68
N LEU A 951 4.87 -5.26 5.76
CA LEU A 951 5.80 -5.04 4.65
C LEU A 951 6.70 -6.27 4.42
N VAL A 952 6.09 -7.40 4.04
CA VAL A 952 6.80 -8.67 3.78
C VAL A 952 7.17 -8.76 2.28
N PRO A 953 8.45 -8.97 1.93
CA PRO A 953 8.88 -9.20 0.55
C PRO A 953 8.21 -10.43 -0.09
N GLY A 954 7.81 -10.31 -1.36
CA GLY A 954 7.05 -11.34 -2.07
C GLY A 954 5.54 -11.08 -2.10
N ARG A 955 5.00 -10.17 -1.28
CA ARG A 955 3.59 -9.77 -1.35
C ARG A 955 3.30 -8.91 -2.58
N PRO A 956 2.26 -9.22 -3.39
CA PRO A 956 1.79 -8.35 -4.46
C PRO A 956 1.12 -7.10 -3.87
N VAL A 957 1.31 -5.95 -4.53
CA VAL A 957 0.76 -4.66 -4.12
C VAL A 957 -0.31 -4.22 -5.10
N PHE A 958 -1.48 -3.91 -4.54
CA PHE A 958 -2.67 -3.48 -5.26
C PHE A 958 -2.90 -1.98 -5.03
N PHE A 959 -3.16 -1.26 -6.10
CA PHE A 959 -3.57 0.13 -6.08
C PHE A 959 -5.10 0.22 -6.11
N LEU A 960 -5.65 1.11 -5.29
CA LEU A 960 -7.04 1.56 -5.35
C LEU A 960 -7.04 3.08 -5.48
N ALA A 961 -7.64 3.62 -6.54
CA ALA A 961 -7.76 5.07 -6.72
C ALA A 961 -8.61 5.71 -5.59
N ASP A 962 -8.37 6.98 -5.30
CA ASP A 962 -9.09 7.74 -4.27
C ASP A 962 -10.59 7.91 -4.56
#